data_AF-A0A830HSX2-F1
#
_entry.id   AF-A0A830HSX2-F1
#
_cell.length_a   1.000
_cell.length_b   1.000
_cell.length_c   1.000
_cell.angle_alpha   90.00
_cell.angle_beta   90.00
_cell.angle_gamma   90.00
#
_symmetry.space_group_name_H-M   'P 1'
#
loop_
_entity.id
_entity.type
_entity.pdbx_description
1 polymer ?
#
loop_
_entity_poly.entity_id
_entity_poly.type
_entity_poly.pdbx_seq_one_letter_code
_entity_poly.pdbx_strand_id
1 'polypeptide(L)'
;MGCGASSEAPPAKAKAPAPKPAPAPAPAPAPAPEQPKWAQEPAPAPAPAPAPAPAPAPANKLTAGAVVEILAQPAEPVGKIVVVECEGGSDKKSDGHRGDTIPICNALIEKGWSAYPIFYSDAKLEEVKAELLSCKGYIARINPGTYDGVTQSTLDSMFREVAATGVKAMLHPDAMIKMGAKDALVKIKDLSCGMPDTYAYYDIPAFKAQFPKSIATGVRVLKQNRGSQGEGIWVCKVKEGQEGEVTGATILDLQEAVDNHKEEKSIDDFMTFCEQYIVGENGQLIDQRFLPRIVEGELRVNMIYDTPTEIIHKKPAEGGISATLASGATYVSYAPDDPQFEPMMKSFKADLPTIMPSIGMEGTPLPLIWTSDFILGEKDADGNDTYFVGEFNCSCVGITQQLHLTGKVADAAISISTAGAAAAAPAEPVKKLTAGAVVEILAQPAEPVGKIVVVECEGGSDKKSDGHRGDTIPICNALIEKGWSAYPIFYSDAKLEEVKAELLSCKGYIARINPGTYDGVTQSTLDSMFREVAATGVKAMSHPDAMIKMGAKDALVKIKDLSCGMPDTYAYYDIPAFKAQFPKSIATGVRVLKQNRGSQGEGIWVCKVKEGQEGEVTGATILDLQEAVDNHKEEKSIDDFMTFCEQYIVGENGQLIDQRFLPRIVEGELRVNMIYDTPTEIIHKKPAEGGISATLASGATYVSYAPDDPQFEPMMKSFKADLPTIMPSIGMEGTPLPLIWTSDFILGEKDADGNDTYFVGEFNCSCVGITQQLHLTGKVADAAISISTAGAAAAAPAEPVKKLTAGAVVEILAQPAEPVGKIVVVECEGGSDKKSDGHRGDTIPICNALIEKGWSAYPIFYSDAKLEEVKAELLSCKGYIARINPGAYDGVTQSTLDSMFREVAAAGVKAMSHPDAMIKMGAKDALVKIKDLSCGMPDTYAYYDIDSFKEQFPKSIATGVRVLKQNRGSQGEGIWVCKVKEGQEGEVTGATILDLQEAVDNHKEEKSIDDFMTFCEQYIVGENGQLIDQRFLPRIVEGELRVNMIYDTPTEIIHKKPAEGGISATLASGATYVSYAPDDPQFEPMMKSFKADLPTIMPSIGMEGTPLPLIWTSDFILGEKDADGNDTYFVGEFNCSCVGITQQLHLTGKVADAAISISTA
;
A
#
# COMPACT_ATOMS: atom_id res chain seq x y z
N MET A 1 -29.50 -91.44 0.70
CA MET A 1 -28.96 -91.67 2.05
C MET A 1 -27.49 -91.25 2.01
N GLY A 2 -26.96 -90.57 3.02
CA GLY A 2 -25.75 -89.74 2.85
C GLY A 2 -24.54 -90.07 3.73
N CYS A 3 -23.58 -89.14 3.68
CA CYS A 3 -22.46 -88.87 4.62
C CYS A 3 -21.14 -89.69 4.56
N GLY A 4 -20.04 -88.94 4.38
CA GLY A 4 -18.70 -89.16 4.99
C GLY A 4 -17.73 -90.14 4.31
N ALA A 5 -16.39 -90.06 4.49
CA ALA A 5 -15.48 -89.05 5.09
C ALA A 5 -13.98 -89.41 4.76
N SER A 6 -12.99 -88.55 5.09
CA SER A 6 -11.52 -88.90 5.12
C SER A 6 -10.67 -87.90 5.97
N SER A 7 -9.35 -88.11 6.14
CA SER A 7 -8.55 -87.69 7.34
C SER A 7 -7.03 -87.37 7.17
N GLU A 8 -6.39 -86.81 8.24
CA GLU A 8 -4.93 -86.73 8.65
C GLU A 8 -4.20 -85.34 8.72
N ALA A 9 -3.04 -85.24 9.43
CA ALA A 9 -2.44 -84.03 10.10
C ALA A 9 -0.87 -84.10 10.23
N PRO A 10 -0.09 -83.31 11.06
CA PRO A 10 -0.18 -81.98 11.74
C PRO A 10 1.10 -81.05 11.52
N PRO A 11 1.26 -79.79 12.08
CA PRO A 11 1.92 -79.56 13.42
C PRO A 11 1.67 -78.21 14.20
N ALA A 12 2.20 -78.12 15.45
CA ALA A 12 2.52 -76.95 16.32
C ALA A 12 1.40 -76.02 16.92
N LYS A 13 1.67 -75.37 18.09
CA LYS A 13 0.66 -74.79 19.02
C LYS A 13 0.96 -73.36 19.56
N ALA A 14 -0.08 -72.52 19.72
CA ALA A 14 -0.13 -71.36 20.62
C ALA A 14 -1.55 -71.16 21.21
N LYS A 15 -1.67 -70.47 22.35
CA LYS A 15 -2.92 -70.30 23.17
C LYS A 15 -3.71 -69.04 22.74
N ALA A 16 -5.01 -68.83 22.99
CA ALA A 16 -6.22 -69.61 23.29
C ALA A 16 -7.29 -68.58 23.78
N PRO A 17 -8.38 -68.28 23.03
CA PRO A 17 -9.41 -67.33 23.46
C PRO A 17 -10.58 -68.01 24.20
N ALA A 18 -11.26 -67.24 25.06
CA ALA A 18 -12.42 -67.66 25.87
C ALA A 18 -13.78 -67.17 25.27
N PRO A 19 -14.96 -67.62 25.77
CA PRO A 19 -16.19 -67.66 24.96
C PRO A 19 -17.10 -66.41 24.99
N LYS A 20 -18.04 -66.38 24.03
CA LYS A 20 -19.02 -65.31 23.73
C LYS A 20 -20.07 -65.04 24.83
N PRO A 21 -20.37 -63.76 25.13
CA PRO A 21 -21.65 -63.30 25.72
C PRO A 21 -22.73 -62.98 24.66
N ALA A 22 -23.94 -62.71 25.14
CA ALA A 22 -25.17 -62.39 24.39
C ALA A 22 -25.14 -60.98 23.73
N PRO A 23 -26.03 -60.69 22.73
CA PRO A 23 -26.07 -59.38 22.09
C PRO A 23 -26.49 -58.26 23.06
N ALA A 24 -25.72 -57.17 23.05
CA ALA A 24 -26.05 -55.94 23.76
C ALA A 24 -27.13 -55.13 23.01
N PRO A 25 -27.98 -54.36 23.73
CA PRO A 25 -28.96 -53.49 23.09
C PRO A 25 -28.28 -52.35 22.33
N ALA A 26 -28.97 -51.83 21.30
CA ALA A 26 -28.51 -50.65 20.56
C ALA A 26 -28.34 -49.44 21.51
N PRO A 27 -27.31 -48.59 21.31
CA PRO A 27 -27.17 -47.37 22.09
C PRO A 27 -28.37 -46.45 21.87
N ALA A 28 -28.93 -45.93 22.96
CA ALA A 28 -29.94 -44.89 22.89
C ALA A 28 -29.34 -43.62 22.25
N PRO A 29 -30.12 -42.82 21.51
CA PRO A 29 -29.66 -41.52 21.05
C PRO A 29 -29.26 -40.64 22.25
N ALA A 30 -28.20 -39.86 22.09
CA ALA A 30 -27.76 -38.93 23.13
C ALA A 30 -28.90 -37.94 23.45
N PRO A 31 -29.12 -37.59 24.73
CA PRO A 31 -30.10 -36.57 25.09
C PRO A 31 -29.65 -35.23 24.48
N ALA A 32 -30.61 -34.49 23.92
CA ALA A 32 -30.36 -33.11 23.49
C ALA A 32 -29.93 -32.25 24.70
N PRO A 33 -29.06 -31.24 24.52
CA PRO A 33 -28.67 -30.36 25.60
C PRO A 33 -29.88 -29.63 26.19
N GLU A 34 -30.07 -29.70 27.51
CA GLU A 34 -31.15 -28.96 28.18
C GLU A 34 -30.90 -27.44 28.08
N GLN A 35 -31.89 -26.71 27.57
CA GLN A 35 -31.87 -25.24 27.60
C GLN A 35 -32.08 -24.73 29.04
N PRO A 36 -31.42 -23.63 29.46
CA PRO A 36 -31.55 -23.07 30.80
C PRO A 36 -32.94 -22.47 31.03
N LYS A 37 -33.69 -23.06 31.98
CA LYS A 37 -35.03 -22.59 32.37
C LYS A 37 -34.96 -21.30 33.20
N TRP A 38 -35.84 -20.36 32.88
CA TRP A 38 -35.79 -18.96 33.33
C TRP A 38 -36.18 -18.66 34.80
N ALA A 39 -36.50 -19.66 35.62
CA ALA A 39 -36.63 -19.47 37.08
C ALA A 39 -36.56 -20.79 37.85
N GLN A 40 -35.71 -20.84 38.88
CA GLN A 40 -35.94 -21.64 40.09
C GLN A 40 -35.60 -20.78 41.31
N GLU A 41 -36.43 -20.86 42.35
CA GLU A 41 -36.16 -20.22 43.64
C GLU A 41 -34.86 -20.78 44.24
N PRO A 42 -33.97 -19.94 44.82
CA PRO A 42 -32.77 -20.42 45.47
C PRO A 42 -33.11 -21.28 46.70
N ALA A 43 -32.40 -22.39 46.88
CA ALA A 43 -32.40 -23.11 48.15
C ALA A 43 -31.90 -22.18 49.29
N PRO A 44 -32.45 -22.27 50.51
CA PRO A 44 -32.13 -21.33 51.59
C PRO A 44 -30.65 -21.43 51.99
N ALA A 45 -29.92 -20.34 51.82
CA ALA A 45 -28.51 -20.24 52.21
C ALA A 45 -28.32 -20.29 53.74
N PRO A 46 -27.22 -20.88 54.25
CA PRO A 46 -26.91 -20.86 55.67
C PRO A 46 -26.62 -19.44 56.16
N ALA A 47 -26.99 -19.15 57.42
CA ALA A 47 -26.91 -17.81 57.98
C ALA A 47 -25.48 -17.23 57.94
N PRO A 48 -25.28 -16.03 57.37
CA PRO A 48 -23.95 -15.41 57.28
C PRO A 48 -23.44 -14.98 58.66
N ALA A 49 -22.11 -15.07 58.84
CA ALA A 49 -21.42 -14.55 60.02
C ALA A 49 -21.63 -13.02 60.16
N PRO A 50 -21.61 -12.47 61.39
CA PRO A 50 -21.84 -11.03 61.59
C PRO A 50 -20.78 -10.20 60.87
N ALA A 51 -21.23 -9.25 60.05
CA ALA A 51 -20.36 -8.39 59.28
C ALA A 51 -19.45 -7.54 60.18
N PRO A 52 -18.18 -7.30 59.78
CA PRO A 52 -17.34 -6.32 60.45
C PRO A 52 -18.00 -4.92 60.36
N ALA A 53 -17.85 -4.13 61.41
CA ALA A 53 -18.48 -2.82 61.50
C ALA A 53 -18.02 -1.89 60.34
N PRO A 54 -18.93 -1.04 59.80
CA PRO A 54 -18.59 -0.16 58.68
C PRO A 54 -17.45 0.78 59.07
N ALA A 55 -16.50 0.94 58.15
CA ALA A 55 -15.40 1.90 58.28
C ALA A 55 -15.95 3.33 58.48
N PRO A 56 -15.29 4.16 59.30
CA PRO A 56 -15.79 5.50 59.58
C PRO A 56 -15.81 6.35 58.31
N ALA A 57 -16.94 6.99 58.04
CA ALA A 57 -17.11 7.85 56.87
C ALA A 57 -16.03 8.96 56.84
N PRO A 58 -15.35 9.18 55.69
CA PRO A 58 -14.45 10.31 55.53
C PRO A 58 -15.16 11.63 55.84
N ALA A 59 -14.54 12.45 56.68
CA ALA A 59 -15.11 13.71 57.15
C ALA A 59 -15.05 14.79 56.06
N ASN A 60 -16.03 14.78 55.15
CA ASN A 60 -16.55 15.99 54.48
C ASN A 60 -17.89 15.70 53.77
N LYS A 61 -18.98 15.74 54.55
CA LYS A 61 -20.32 15.96 53.96
C LYS A 61 -20.44 17.42 53.56
N LEU A 62 -20.05 17.75 52.32
CA LEU A 62 -20.66 18.89 51.64
C LEU A 62 -22.14 18.57 51.43
N THR A 63 -23.02 19.31 52.09
CA THR A 63 -24.47 19.11 52.00
C THR A 63 -24.95 19.48 50.60
N ALA A 64 -25.61 18.54 49.92
CA ALA A 64 -26.13 18.68 48.55
C ALA A 64 -27.35 19.61 48.42
N GLY A 65 -27.32 20.75 49.11
CA GLY A 65 -28.37 21.77 49.15
C GLY A 65 -27.89 23.15 49.61
N ALA A 66 -26.58 23.35 49.81
CA ALA A 66 -26.02 24.69 49.95
C ALA A 66 -25.80 25.30 48.55
N VAL A 67 -26.27 26.53 48.33
CA VAL A 67 -25.85 27.32 47.17
C VAL A 67 -24.38 27.69 47.40
N VAL A 68 -23.50 27.17 46.55
CA VAL A 68 -22.08 27.51 46.53
C VAL A 68 -21.92 28.65 45.55
N GLU A 69 -21.49 29.81 46.03
CA GLU A 69 -21.20 30.97 45.17
C GLU A 69 -19.89 30.75 44.40
N ILE A 70 -19.78 31.41 43.25
CA ILE A 70 -18.55 31.39 42.46
C ILE A 70 -17.46 32.22 43.16
N LEU A 71 -16.23 31.71 43.21
CA LEU A 71 -15.10 32.41 43.80
C LEU A 71 -14.70 33.65 42.96
N ALA A 72 -14.06 34.61 43.62
CA ALA A 72 -13.44 35.74 42.93
C ALA A 72 -12.34 35.24 41.97
N GLN A 73 -12.34 35.75 40.75
CA GLN A 73 -11.37 35.35 39.72
C GLN A 73 -9.93 35.74 40.13
N PRO A 74 -8.90 34.96 39.73
CA PRO A 74 -7.51 35.31 40.00
C PRO A 74 -7.15 36.64 39.33
N ALA A 75 -6.32 37.47 39.99
CA ALA A 75 -5.89 38.76 39.44
C ALA A 75 -5.00 38.62 38.19
N GLU A 76 -4.22 37.55 38.12
CA GLU A 76 -3.36 37.18 36.99
C GLU A 76 -3.59 35.68 36.67
N PRO A 77 -4.62 35.33 35.88
CA PRO A 77 -4.97 33.93 35.63
C PRO A 77 -4.01 33.25 34.64
N VAL A 78 -3.64 32.00 34.92
CA VAL A 78 -2.75 31.15 34.07
C VAL A 78 -3.39 30.83 32.71
N GLY A 79 -4.71 30.84 32.66
CA GLY A 79 -5.54 30.59 31.49
C GLY A 79 -7.01 30.75 31.82
N LYS A 80 -7.86 30.60 30.81
CA LYS A 80 -9.32 30.73 30.92
C LYS A 80 -9.99 29.44 30.44
N ILE A 81 -10.89 28.87 31.25
CA ILE A 81 -11.73 27.71 30.90
C ILE A 81 -13.18 28.03 31.26
N VAL A 82 -14.08 27.96 30.29
CA VAL A 82 -15.51 28.24 30.49
C VAL A 82 -16.33 26.96 30.53
N VAL A 83 -17.37 26.91 31.38
CA VAL A 83 -18.32 25.80 31.43
C VAL A 83 -19.59 26.20 30.69
N VAL A 84 -19.96 25.49 29.62
CA VAL A 84 -21.12 25.83 28.80
C VAL A 84 -22.30 24.95 29.19
N GLU A 85 -23.40 25.55 29.64
CA GLU A 85 -24.64 24.83 29.98
C GLU A 85 -25.87 25.58 29.42
N CYS A 86 -27.08 25.06 29.62
CA CYS A 86 -28.34 25.69 29.18
C CYS A 86 -29.22 26.07 30.38
N GLU A 87 -30.06 27.09 30.20
CA GLU A 87 -31.08 27.48 31.17
C GLU A 87 -32.25 26.45 31.17
N GLY A 88 -32.85 26.20 32.34
CA GLY A 88 -33.89 25.19 32.50
C GLY A 88 -33.37 23.75 32.62
N GLY A 89 -34.29 22.78 32.67
CA GLY A 89 -34.01 21.35 32.87
C GLY A 89 -34.22 20.84 34.30
N SER A 90 -34.50 19.54 34.44
CA SER A 90 -34.73 18.86 35.73
C SER A 90 -33.44 18.57 36.52
N ASP A 91 -32.28 18.81 35.92
CA ASP A 91 -30.94 18.59 36.46
C ASP A 91 -30.32 19.83 37.13
N LYS A 92 -31.02 20.97 37.11
CA LYS A 92 -30.58 22.25 37.69
C LYS A 92 -31.06 22.44 39.13
N LYS A 93 -30.29 23.18 39.92
CA LYS A 93 -30.69 23.65 41.25
C LYS A 93 -31.47 24.98 41.16
N SER A 94 -31.90 25.50 42.30
CA SER A 94 -32.54 26.82 42.41
C SER A 94 -31.66 28.02 41.99
N ASP A 95 -30.34 27.81 41.85
CA ASP A 95 -29.40 28.81 41.32
C ASP A 95 -29.30 28.78 39.77
N GLY A 96 -30.06 27.90 39.10
CA GLY A 96 -30.05 27.76 37.64
C GLY A 96 -28.92 26.88 37.09
N HIS A 97 -27.93 26.52 37.92
CA HIS A 97 -26.76 25.74 37.52
C HIS A 97 -26.94 24.25 37.86
N ARG A 98 -26.17 23.37 37.18
CA ARG A 98 -26.06 21.97 37.63
C ARG A 98 -25.38 21.88 38.99
N GLY A 99 -25.65 20.79 39.70
CA GLY A 99 -25.10 20.50 41.03
C GLY A 99 -23.58 20.67 41.15
N ASP A 100 -22.86 20.33 40.08
CA ASP A 100 -21.40 20.26 39.99
C ASP A 100 -20.74 21.41 39.18
N THR A 101 -21.49 22.23 38.44
CA THR A 101 -20.93 23.32 37.60
C THR A 101 -20.11 24.33 38.40
N ILE A 102 -20.68 24.96 39.45
CA ILE A 102 -19.96 25.95 40.27
C ILE A 102 -18.78 25.31 41.05
N PRO A 103 -18.93 24.11 41.67
CA PRO A 103 -17.80 23.37 42.24
C PRO A 103 -16.63 23.11 41.27
N ILE A 104 -16.90 22.81 39.99
CA ILE A 104 -15.84 22.66 38.97
C ILE A 104 -15.16 24.00 38.68
N CYS A 105 -15.92 25.09 38.51
CA CYS A 105 -15.37 26.44 38.30
C CYS A 105 -14.50 26.88 39.49
N ASN A 106 -14.95 26.66 40.72
CA ASN A 106 -14.21 27.01 41.93
C ASN A 106 -12.89 26.21 42.05
N ALA A 107 -12.91 24.91 41.72
CA ALA A 107 -11.70 24.09 41.70
C ALA A 107 -10.66 24.54 40.64
N LEU A 108 -11.10 25.13 39.53
CA LEU A 108 -10.22 25.78 38.53
C LEU A 108 -9.66 27.12 39.05
N ILE A 109 -10.50 27.94 39.70
CA ILE A 109 -10.11 29.22 40.30
C ILE A 109 -9.05 29.03 41.40
N GLU A 110 -9.24 28.04 42.28
CA GLU A 110 -8.27 27.67 43.33
C GLU A 110 -6.92 27.22 42.76
N LYS A 111 -6.89 26.72 41.51
CA LYS A 111 -5.68 26.34 40.76
C LYS A 111 -5.11 27.49 39.91
N GLY A 112 -5.62 28.72 40.07
CA GLY A 112 -5.11 29.92 39.40
C GLY A 112 -5.65 30.17 37.98
N TRP A 113 -6.76 29.54 37.61
CA TRP A 113 -7.41 29.76 36.31
C TRP A 113 -8.60 30.71 36.41
N SER A 114 -8.89 31.45 35.35
CA SER A 114 -10.19 32.09 35.21
C SER A 114 -11.20 31.05 34.76
N ALA A 115 -12.31 30.91 35.49
CA ALA A 115 -13.37 29.97 35.15
C ALA A 115 -14.73 30.43 35.64
N TYR A 116 -15.76 30.24 34.82
CA TYR A 116 -17.16 30.54 35.12
C TYR A 116 -18.10 29.81 34.15
N PRO A 117 -19.39 29.65 34.51
CA PRO A 117 -20.40 29.14 33.59
C PRO A 117 -20.88 30.21 32.59
N ILE A 118 -21.29 29.76 31.40
CA ILE A 118 -22.07 30.55 30.44
C ILE A 118 -23.29 29.75 29.97
N PHE A 119 -24.41 30.45 29.77
CA PHE A 119 -25.65 29.86 29.29
C PHE A 119 -25.78 29.98 27.77
N TYR A 120 -25.82 28.85 27.07
CA TYR A 120 -26.08 28.74 25.64
C TYR A 120 -27.57 28.64 25.31
N SER A 121 -27.96 29.34 24.25
CA SER A 121 -29.11 29.06 23.40
C SER A 121 -28.74 29.47 21.96
N ASP A 122 -29.49 29.01 20.95
CA ASP A 122 -29.18 29.34 19.55
C ASP A 122 -29.19 30.86 19.29
N ALA A 123 -30.00 31.61 20.05
CA ALA A 123 -30.03 33.08 20.01
C ALA A 123 -28.77 33.75 20.59
N LYS A 124 -27.97 33.04 21.39
CA LYS A 124 -26.69 33.49 21.98
C LYS A 124 -25.46 32.89 21.27
N LEU A 125 -25.62 32.19 20.13
CA LEU A 125 -24.54 31.46 19.48
C LEU A 125 -23.28 32.32 19.26
N GLU A 126 -23.40 33.51 18.66
CA GLU A 126 -22.24 34.36 18.37
C GLU A 126 -21.58 34.91 19.65
N GLU A 127 -22.36 35.17 20.70
CA GLU A 127 -21.86 35.61 22.02
C GLU A 127 -21.04 34.49 22.68
N VAL A 128 -21.61 33.28 22.76
CA VAL A 128 -20.94 32.11 23.35
C VAL A 128 -19.72 31.71 22.52
N LYS A 129 -19.83 31.70 21.19
CA LYS A 129 -18.72 31.37 20.27
C LYS A 129 -17.54 32.33 20.45
N ALA A 130 -17.78 33.64 20.45
CA ALA A 130 -16.74 34.64 20.68
C ALA A 130 -16.09 34.49 22.07
N GLU A 131 -16.88 34.16 23.08
CA GLU A 131 -16.41 33.90 24.43
C GLU A 131 -15.52 32.65 24.50
N LEU A 132 -15.92 31.55 23.87
CA LEU A 132 -15.14 30.30 23.81
C LEU A 132 -13.82 30.47 23.06
N LEU A 133 -13.81 31.24 21.96
CA LEU A 133 -12.60 31.58 21.20
C LEU A 133 -11.57 32.39 22.02
N SER A 134 -11.98 33.01 23.13
CA SER A 134 -11.07 33.70 24.06
C SER A 134 -10.45 32.79 25.14
N CYS A 135 -10.82 31.50 25.17
CA CYS A 135 -10.44 30.55 26.20
C CYS A 135 -9.30 29.62 25.74
N LYS A 136 -8.60 28.97 26.68
CA LYS A 136 -7.70 27.84 26.35
C LYS A 136 -8.47 26.53 26.17
N GLY A 137 -9.67 26.44 26.74
CA GLY A 137 -10.57 25.29 26.58
C GLY A 137 -11.94 25.53 27.19
N TYR A 138 -12.85 24.56 27.03
CA TYR A 138 -14.20 24.65 27.58
C TYR A 138 -14.82 23.29 27.90
N ILE A 139 -15.69 23.26 28.91
CA ILE A 139 -16.42 22.06 29.36
C ILE A 139 -17.87 22.19 28.90
N ALA A 140 -18.29 21.37 27.93
CA ALA A 140 -19.68 21.28 27.52
C ALA A 140 -20.50 20.46 28.54
N ARG A 141 -21.62 21.04 29.01
CA ARG A 141 -22.55 20.48 30.02
C ARG A 141 -24.00 20.55 29.53
N ILE A 142 -24.19 20.41 28.22
CA ILE A 142 -25.48 20.46 27.53
C ILE A 142 -25.87 19.04 27.10
N ASN A 143 -27.13 18.66 27.32
CA ASN A 143 -27.71 17.46 26.71
C ASN A 143 -28.54 17.92 25.50
N PRO A 144 -28.11 17.67 24.25
CA PRO A 144 -28.85 18.12 23.07
C PRO A 144 -30.28 17.58 23.04
N GLY A 145 -31.21 18.31 22.40
CA GLY A 145 -32.61 17.91 22.27
C GLY A 145 -33.46 17.95 23.55
N THR A 146 -32.90 18.38 24.70
CA THR A 146 -33.63 18.46 25.99
C THR A 146 -34.13 19.87 26.34
N TYR A 147 -33.66 20.91 25.62
CA TYR A 147 -33.87 22.31 25.98
C TYR A 147 -34.49 23.10 24.81
N ASP A 148 -35.54 23.88 25.10
CA ASP A 148 -36.18 24.74 24.11
C ASP A 148 -35.21 25.81 23.57
N GLY A 149 -35.15 25.99 22.25
CA GLY A 149 -34.26 26.96 21.60
C GLY A 149 -32.79 26.55 21.54
N VAL A 150 -32.50 25.25 21.62
CA VAL A 150 -31.17 24.64 21.43
C VAL A 150 -31.23 23.58 20.34
N THR A 151 -30.68 23.89 19.17
CA THR A 151 -30.61 22.97 18.03
C THR A 151 -29.31 22.20 18.08
N GLN A 152 -29.37 20.86 18.04
CA GLN A 152 -28.18 20.01 18.18
C GLN A 152 -27.14 20.28 17.09
N SER A 153 -27.54 20.33 15.81
CA SER A 153 -26.61 20.56 14.70
C SER A 153 -25.94 21.94 14.77
N THR A 154 -26.67 22.97 15.22
CA THR A 154 -26.14 24.32 15.48
C THR A 154 -25.09 24.32 16.59
N LEU A 155 -25.38 23.63 17.71
CA LEU A 155 -24.46 23.50 18.84
C LEU A 155 -23.19 22.70 18.46
N ASP A 156 -23.37 21.56 17.78
CA ASP A 156 -22.27 20.70 17.34
C ASP A 156 -21.37 21.42 16.30
N SER A 157 -21.95 22.22 15.38
CA SER A 157 -21.17 23.08 14.47
C SER A 157 -20.33 24.11 15.22
N MET A 158 -20.95 24.85 16.16
CA MET A 158 -20.23 25.85 16.97
C MET A 158 -19.05 25.20 17.72
N PHE A 159 -19.25 24.02 18.31
CA PHE A 159 -18.18 23.32 19.03
C PHE A 159 -17.08 22.81 18.10
N ARG A 160 -17.39 22.28 16.91
CA ARG A 160 -16.37 21.91 15.90
C ARG A 160 -15.57 23.12 15.44
N GLU A 161 -16.24 24.23 15.13
CA GLU A 161 -15.60 25.47 14.68
C GLU A 161 -14.68 26.07 15.76
N VAL A 162 -15.11 26.09 17.03
CA VAL A 162 -14.27 26.54 18.15
C VAL A 162 -13.08 25.60 18.34
N ALA A 163 -13.29 24.28 18.35
CA ALA A 163 -12.23 23.29 18.53
C ALA A 163 -11.16 23.37 17.43
N ALA A 164 -11.56 23.62 16.18
CA ALA A 164 -10.67 23.78 15.03
C ALA A 164 -9.71 24.98 15.16
N THR A 165 -10.00 25.97 16.01
CA THR A 165 -9.07 27.07 16.30
C THR A 165 -7.99 26.74 17.34
N GLY A 166 -7.97 25.51 17.87
CA GLY A 166 -7.03 25.04 18.90
C GLY A 166 -7.55 25.14 20.33
N VAL A 167 -8.71 25.77 20.55
CA VAL A 167 -9.39 25.81 21.86
C VAL A 167 -9.81 24.40 22.26
N LYS A 168 -9.37 23.94 23.45
CA LYS A 168 -9.55 22.54 23.85
C LYS A 168 -10.98 22.24 24.32
N ALA A 169 -11.70 21.44 23.54
CA ALA A 169 -13.00 20.91 23.92
C ALA A 169 -12.83 19.72 24.88
N MET A 170 -13.30 19.84 26.13
CA MET A 170 -13.19 18.76 27.13
C MET A 170 -14.17 17.59 26.88
N LEU A 171 -15.11 17.80 25.97
CA LEU A 171 -15.91 16.77 25.31
C LEU A 171 -16.06 17.23 23.86
N HIS A 172 -15.38 16.57 22.92
CA HIS A 172 -15.55 16.87 21.51
C HIS A 172 -16.94 16.41 21.04
N PRO A 173 -17.69 17.18 20.23
CA PRO A 173 -19.01 16.77 19.75
C PRO A 173 -18.95 15.41 19.03
N ASP A 174 -17.91 15.14 18.25
CA ASP A 174 -17.78 13.85 17.56
C ASP A 174 -17.52 12.67 18.53
N ALA A 175 -16.93 12.92 19.72
CA ALA A 175 -16.76 11.91 20.75
C ALA A 175 -18.10 11.56 21.40
N MET A 176 -18.90 12.59 21.69
CA MET A 176 -20.28 12.43 22.12
C MET A 176 -21.11 11.66 21.07
N ILE A 177 -20.90 11.95 19.78
CA ILE A 177 -21.59 11.29 18.67
C ILE A 177 -21.15 9.83 18.53
N LYS A 178 -19.86 9.51 18.40
CA LYS A 178 -19.42 8.15 18.09
C LYS A 178 -19.35 7.24 19.33
N MET A 179 -18.79 7.73 20.44
CA MET A 179 -18.61 6.91 21.66
C MET A 179 -19.94 6.70 22.39
N GLY A 180 -20.81 7.71 22.42
CA GLY A 180 -22.15 7.63 23.02
C GLY A 180 -23.23 7.00 22.13
N ALA A 181 -22.87 6.38 21.01
CA ALA A 181 -23.79 5.64 20.14
C ALA A 181 -23.68 4.13 20.43
N LYS A 182 -24.79 3.38 20.33
CA LYS A 182 -24.74 1.92 20.56
C LYS A 182 -23.87 1.18 19.54
N ASP A 183 -23.65 1.74 18.35
CA ASP A 183 -22.73 1.19 17.33
C ASP A 183 -21.28 1.11 17.82
N ALA A 184 -20.88 1.91 18.82
CA ALA A 184 -19.59 1.76 19.49
C ALA A 184 -19.37 0.32 20.00
N LEU A 185 -20.42 -0.34 20.50
CA LEU A 185 -20.39 -1.74 20.99
C LEU A 185 -20.00 -2.74 19.89
N VAL A 186 -20.38 -2.45 18.64
CA VAL A 186 -20.03 -3.24 17.46
C VAL A 186 -18.57 -3.02 17.09
N LYS A 187 -18.08 -1.79 17.23
CA LYS A 187 -16.67 -1.43 16.93
C LYS A 187 -15.67 -1.93 17.96
N ILE A 188 -16.09 -2.07 19.23
CA ILE A 188 -15.25 -2.64 20.30
C ILE A 188 -15.44 -4.15 20.51
N LYS A 189 -16.26 -4.83 19.69
CA LYS A 189 -16.73 -6.20 19.95
C LYS A 189 -15.61 -7.25 20.11
N ASP A 190 -14.45 -6.99 19.51
CA ASP A 190 -13.27 -7.86 19.49
C ASP A 190 -12.22 -7.47 20.56
N LEU A 191 -12.48 -6.43 21.36
CA LEU A 191 -11.71 -6.11 22.57
C LEU A 191 -12.08 -7.06 23.73
N SER A 192 -11.26 -7.12 24.79
CA SER A 192 -11.54 -8.04 25.92
C SER A 192 -12.83 -7.70 26.68
N CYS A 193 -13.24 -6.43 26.66
CA CYS A 193 -14.52 -5.93 27.15
C CYS A 193 -15.66 -5.95 26.12
N GLY A 194 -15.38 -6.39 24.88
CA GLY A 194 -16.32 -6.48 23.76
C GLY A 194 -17.04 -7.82 23.70
N MET A 195 -18.24 -7.83 23.11
CA MET A 195 -19.04 -9.04 22.91
C MET A 195 -19.00 -9.46 21.43
N PRO A 196 -18.27 -10.52 21.03
CA PRO A 196 -17.95 -10.82 19.63
C PRO A 196 -19.17 -11.05 18.71
N ASP A 197 -20.27 -11.56 19.25
CA ASP A 197 -21.56 -11.76 18.58
C ASP A 197 -22.49 -10.53 18.68
N THR A 198 -21.90 -9.33 18.69
CA THR A 198 -22.57 -8.04 18.48
C THR A 198 -22.64 -7.72 16.98
N TYR A 199 -23.83 -7.45 16.48
CA TYR A 199 -24.09 -7.05 15.09
C TYR A 199 -24.71 -5.65 15.01
N ALA A 200 -24.62 -5.03 13.84
CA ALA A 200 -25.33 -3.80 13.49
C ALA A 200 -26.14 -4.01 12.21
N TYR A 201 -27.31 -3.39 12.15
CA TYR A 201 -28.14 -3.30 10.96
C TYR A 201 -28.29 -1.84 10.57
N TYR A 202 -27.60 -1.46 9.48
CA TYR A 202 -27.59 -0.10 8.92
C TYR A 202 -28.71 0.12 7.89
N ASP A 203 -29.36 -0.94 7.43
CA ASP A 203 -30.48 -0.88 6.48
C ASP A 203 -31.50 -2.01 6.72
N ILE A 204 -32.72 -1.79 6.22
CA ILE A 204 -33.86 -2.71 6.41
C ILE A 204 -33.63 -4.07 5.71
N PRO A 205 -33.13 -4.15 4.45
CA PRO A 205 -32.75 -5.42 3.84
C PRO A 205 -31.78 -6.27 4.67
N ALA A 206 -30.69 -5.68 5.18
CA ALA A 206 -29.71 -6.37 6.02
C ALA A 206 -30.33 -6.88 7.32
N PHE A 207 -31.15 -6.05 7.99
CA PHE A 207 -31.89 -6.45 9.18
C PHE A 207 -32.79 -7.68 8.91
N LYS A 208 -33.63 -7.60 7.87
CA LYS A 208 -34.55 -8.69 7.50
C LYS A 208 -33.84 -9.97 7.06
N ALA A 209 -32.65 -9.86 6.48
CA ALA A 209 -31.86 -11.02 6.05
C ALA A 209 -31.07 -11.69 7.18
N GLN A 210 -30.73 -10.98 8.26
CA GLN A 210 -29.78 -11.46 9.26
C GLN A 210 -30.38 -11.63 10.67
N PHE A 211 -31.35 -10.82 11.10
CA PHE A 211 -31.97 -10.97 12.42
C PHE A 211 -32.66 -12.33 12.64
N PRO A 212 -33.37 -12.92 11.64
CA PRO A 212 -33.89 -14.29 11.79
C PRO A 212 -32.79 -15.34 12.06
N LYS A 213 -31.55 -15.09 11.61
CA LYS A 213 -30.40 -15.98 11.86
C LYS A 213 -29.78 -15.73 13.23
N SER A 214 -29.68 -14.48 13.68
CA SER A 214 -29.15 -14.16 15.01
C SER A 214 -30.09 -14.62 16.13
N ILE A 215 -31.39 -14.41 16.01
CA ILE A 215 -32.39 -14.88 16.98
C ILE A 215 -32.51 -16.41 17.03
N ALA A 216 -32.09 -17.11 15.96
CA ALA A 216 -31.97 -18.57 15.95
C ALA A 216 -30.81 -19.10 16.82
N THR A 217 -29.79 -18.29 17.13
CA THR A 217 -28.68 -18.71 18.00
C THR A 217 -29.02 -18.62 19.49
N GLY A 218 -30.12 -17.96 19.86
CA GLY A 218 -30.53 -17.77 21.25
C GLY A 218 -31.17 -16.40 21.49
N VAL A 219 -31.28 -16.04 22.77
CA VAL A 219 -31.94 -14.79 23.20
C VAL A 219 -31.09 -13.58 22.81
N ARG A 220 -31.70 -12.60 22.15
CA ARG A 220 -31.04 -11.39 21.65
C ARG A 220 -31.54 -10.14 22.37
N VAL A 221 -30.76 -9.06 22.30
CA VAL A 221 -31.09 -7.73 22.79
C VAL A 221 -30.88 -6.75 21.66
N LEU A 222 -31.98 -6.26 21.09
CA LEU A 222 -31.95 -5.18 20.11
C LEU A 222 -31.90 -3.84 20.84
N LYS A 223 -31.06 -2.92 20.37
CA LYS A 223 -30.88 -1.58 20.91
C LYS A 223 -30.92 -0.56 19.77
N GLN A 224 -31.83 0.42 19.82
CA GLN A 224 -31.73 1.58 18.93
C GLN A 224 -30.41 2.32 19.16
N ASN A 225 -29.83 2.88 18.10
CA ASN A 225 -28.52 3.54 18.13
C ASN A 225 -28.39 4.68 19.15
N ARG A 226 -29.48 5.44 19.31
CA ARG A 226 -29.63 6.58 20.20
C ARG A 226 -30.87 6.36 21.05
N GLY A 227 -30.68 6.17 22.34
CA GLY A 227 -31.77 6.02 23.30
C GLY A 227 -31.22 6.26 24.70
N SER A 228 -32.06 6.75 25.62
CA SER A 228 -31.68 6.98 27.00
C SER A 228 -32.55 6.15 27.94
N GLN A 229 -32.02 5.76 29.10
CA GLN A 229 -32.78 5.11 30.18
C GLN A 229 -33.58 3.84 29.76
N GLY A 230 -33.08 3.10 28.76
CA GLY A 230 -33.70 1.86 28.26
C GLY A 230 -34.57 2.02 27.01
N GLU A 231 -34.79 3.24 26.52
CA GLU A 231 -35.63 3.53 25.36
C GLU A 231 -35.16 2.79 24.11
N GLY A 232 -36.07 2.06 23.46
CA GLY A 232 -35.78 1.27 22.25
C GLY A 232 -34.79 0.12 22.49
N ILE A 233 -34.70 -0.39 23.72
CA ILE A 233 -33.98 -1.61 24.06
C ILE A 233 -34.98 -2.74 24.32
N TRP A 234 -34.89 -3.79 23.51
CA TRP A 234 -35.81 -4.92 23.47
C TRP A 234 -35.07 -6.24 23.67
N VAL A 235 -35.46 -7.02 24.68
CA VAL A 235 -35.07 -8.43 24.80
C VAL A 235 -36.00 -9.26 23.93
N CYS A 236 -35.43 -10.10 23.07
CA CYS A 236 -36.13 -10.92 22.11
C CYS A 236 -35.80 -12.40 22.34
N LYS A 237 -36.83 -13.24 22.50
CA LYS A 237 -36.71 -14.70 22.63
C LYS A 237 -37.68 -15.37 21.66
N VAL A 238 -37.28 -16.45 20.98
CA VAL A 238 -38.25 -17.32 20.30
C VAL A 238 -39.19 -17.94 21.35
N LYS A 239 -40.49 -17.79 21.15
CA LYS A 239 -41.51 -18.30 22.08
C LYS A 239 -41.49 -19.83 22.13
N GLU A 240 -41.55 -20.37 23.34
CA GLU A 240 -41.41 -21.81 23.61
C GLU A 240 -42.46 -22.67 22.90
N GLY A 241 -42.05 -23.87 22.46
CA GLY A 241 -42.90 -24.81 21.71
C GLY A 241 -42.85 -24.67 20.19
N GLN A 242 -41.99 -23.82 19.64
CA GLN A 242 -41.74 -23.69 18.19
C GLN A 242 -40.45 -24.40 17.79
N GLU A 243 -40.54 -25.71 17.56
CA GLU A 243 -39.43 -26.53 17.07
C GLU A 243 -39.36 -26.49 15.53
N GLY A 244 -38.30 -25.94 14.95
CA GLY A 244 -38.12 -25.87 13.50
C GLY A 244 -37.14 -24.78 13.03
N GLU A 245 -37.15 -24.51 11.73
CA GLU A 245 -36.44 -23.37 11.13
C GLU A 245 -37.09 -22.05 11.57
N VAL A 246 -36.27 -21.06 11.92
CA VAL A 246 -36.74 -19.72 12.28
C VAL A 246 -37.12 -18.97 11.01
N THR A 247 -38.38 -18.57 10.91
CA THR A 247 -38.95 -17.88 9.74
C THR A 247 -39.67 -16.60 10.17
N GLY A 248 -40.07 -15.76 9.21
CA GLY A 248 -40.83 -14.54 9.50
C GLY A 248 -42.13 -14.76 10.31
N ALA A 249 -42.73 -15.95 10.20
CA ALA A 249 -43.93 -16.34 10.95
C ALA A 249 -43.67 -16.83 12.38
N THR A 250 -42.41 -17.06 12.78
CA THR A 250 -42.04 -17.50 14.13
C THR A 250 -42.39 -16.41 15.15
N ILE A 251 -43.04 -16.78 16.26
CA ILE A 251 -43.44 -15.85 17.32
C ILE A 251 -42.28 -15.60 18.30
N LEU A 252 -42.09 -14.33 18.65
CA LEU A 252 -41.16 -13.86 19.68
C LEU A 252 -41.91 -13.49 20.96
N ASP A 253 -41.37 -13.87 22.11
CA ASP A 253 -41.61 -13.22 23.39
C ASP A 253 -40.69 -11.99 23.47
N LEU A 254 -41.28 -10.80 23.64
CA LEU A 254 -40.57 -9.51 23.67
C LEU A 254 -40.68 -8.86 25.05
N GLN A 255 -39.62 -8.20 25.51
CA GLN A 255 -39.64 -7.38 26.72
C GLN A 255 -38.87 -6.05 26.51
N GLU A 256 -39.51 -4.91 26.77
CA GLU A 256 -38.89 -3.59 26.68
C GLU A 256 -38.17 -3.21 27.99
N ALA A 257 -37.00 -2.58 27.90
CA ALA A 257 -36.16 -2.29 29.08
C ALA A 257 -36.60 -1.05 29.89
N VAL A 258 -37.42 -0.16 29.31
CA VAL A 258 -37.87 1.09 29.96
C VAL A 258 -38.72 0.80 31.20
N ASP A 259 -39.78 0.02 31.03
CA ASP A 259 -40.82 -0.23 32.04
C ASP A 259 -41.03 -1.72 32.34
N ASN A 260 -40.32 -2.63 31.64
CA ASN A 260 -40.50 -4.08 31.65
C ASN A 260 -41.83 -4.56 31.03
N HIS A 261 -42.45 -3.75 30.16
CA HIS A 261 -43.54 -4.18 29.28
C HIS A 261 -43.17 -5.46 28.51
N LYS A 262 -44.16 -6.36 28.37
CA LYS A 262 -44.03 -7.62 27.61
C LYS A 262 -45.13 -7.77 26.59
N GLU A 263 -44.76 -8.21 25.40
CA GLU A 263 -45.70 -8.51 24.32
C GLU A 263 -45.22 -9.67 23.44
N GLU A 264 -46.07 -10.14 22.55
CA GLU A 264 -45.76 -11.17 21.56
C GLU A 264 -45.99 -10.62 20.15
N LYS A 265 -45.08 -10.91 19.21
CA LYS A 265 -45.22 -10.60 17.78
C LYS A 265 -44.61 -11.70 16.93
N SER A 266 -44.98 -11.79 15.66
CA SER A 266 -44.17 -12.55 14.69
C SER A 266 -42.85 -11.83 14.42
N ILE A 267 -41.84 -12.55 13.92
CA ILE A 267 -40.57 -11.96 13.48
C ILE A 267 -40.82 -10.89 12.41
N ASP A 268 -41.71 -11.12 11.44
CA ASP A 268 -42.04 -10.13 10.40
C ASP A 268 -42.71 -8.87 10.97
N ASP A 269 -43.67 -9.02 11.89
CA ASP A 269 -44.33 -7.88 12.54
C ASP A 269 -43.34 -7.07 13.39
N PHE A 270 -42.45 -7.75 14.13
CA PHE A 270 -41.44 -7.10 14.96
C PHE A 270 -40.35 -6.43 14.14
N MET A 271 -39.86 -7.06 13.07
CA MET A 271 -38.92 -6.42 12.15
C MET A 271 -39.54 -5.18 11.48
N THR A 272 -40.83 -5.25 11.10
CA THR A 272 -41.58 -4.10 10.56
C THR A 272 -41.71 -2.98 11.59
N PHE A 273 -42.01 -3.30 12.85
CA PHE A 273 -42.01 -2.31 13.94
C PHE A 273 -40.63 -1.66 14.14
N CYS A 274 -39.55 -2.45 14.07
CA CYS A 274 -38.18 -1.94 14.25
C CYS A 274 -37.64 -1.12 13.08
N GLU A 275 -38.31 -1.03 11.93
CA GLU A 275 -37.90 -0.15 10.81
C GLU A 275 -37.78 1.32 11.26
N GLN A 276 -38.59 1.75 12.23
CA GLN A 276 -38.54 3.11 12.80
C GLN A 276 -37.20 3.45 13.47
N TYR A 277 -36.42 2.45 13.89
CA TYR A 277 -35.09 2.63 14.50
C TYR A 277 -33.95 2.62 13.47
N ILE A 278 -34.24 2.22 12.22
CA ILE A 278 -33.29 2.12 11.10
C ILE A 278 -33.47 3.29 10.11
N VAL A 279 -34.64 3.93 10.07
CA VAL A 279 -34.90 5.08 9.19
C VAL A 279 -34.59 6.41 9.90
N GLY A 280 -33.66 7.19 9.36
CA GLY A 280 -33.39 8.57 9.79
C GLY A 280 -31.91 8.89 9.97
N GLU A 281 -31.60 10.11 10.40
CA GLU A 281 -30.22 10.67 10.51
C GLU A 281 -29.30 9.93 11.50
N ASN A 282 -29.86 9.07 12.37
CA ASN A 282 -29.12 8.20 13.28
C ASN A 282 -29.56 6.71 13.17
N GLY A 283 -30.27 6.36 12.09
CA GLY A 283 -30.98 5.10 11.94
C GLY A 283 -30.06 3.89 11.78
N GLN A 284 -29.97 3.08 12.84
CA GLN A 284 -29.31 1.78 12.85
C GLN A 284 -29.73 1.02 14.12
N LEU A 285 -29.78 -0.31 14.02
CA LEU A 285 -30.23 -1.18 15.11
C LEU A 285 -29.10 -2.14 15.51
N ILE A 286 -28.76 -2.18 16.79
CA ILE A 286 -27.65 -2.97 17.32
C ILE A 286 -28.20 -4.22 17.97
N ASP A 287 -27.61 -5.38 17.67
CA ASP A 287 -28.06 -6.68 18.10
C ASP A 287 -26.96 -7.38 18.92
N GLN A 288 -27.22 -7.60 20.21
CA GLN A 288 -26.31 -8.29 21.14
C GLN A 288 -26.94 -9.57 21.69
N ARG A 289 -26.12 -10.51 22.18
CA ARG A 289 -26.63 -11.65 22.96
C ARG A 289 -27.14 -11.17 24.31
N PHE A 290 -28.27 -11.72 24.74
CA PHE A 290 -28.75 -11.51 26.11
C PHE A 290 -27.83 -12.20 27.10
N LEU A 291 -27.37 -11.48 28.12
CA LEU A 291 -26.55 -12.00 29.20
C LEU A 291 -27.42 -12.25 30.45
N PRO A 292 -27.73 -13.52 30.81
CA PRO A 292 -28.69 -13.80 31.87
C PRO A 292 -28.31 -13.25 33.25
N ARG A 293 -27.01 -13.02 33.50
CA ARG A 293 -26.47 -12.53 34.76
C ARG A 293 -26.64 -11.02 34.98
N ILE A 294 -27.34 -10.30 34.08
CA ILE A 294 -27.80 -8.93 34.33
C ILE A 294 -28.62 -8.80 35.64
N VAL A 295 -29.27 -9.89 36.09
CA VAL A 295 -29.99 -9.96 37.38
C VAL A 295 -29.06 -9.91 38.61
N GLU A 296 -27.77 -10.20 38.45
CA GLU A 296 -26.77 -10.03 39.51
C GLU A 296 -26.43 -8.54 39.68
N GLY A 297 -26.41 -7.81 38.57
CA GLY A 297 -26.29 -6.35 38.48
C GLY A 297 -25.38 -5.88 37.34
N GLU A 298 -25.48 -4.60 37.01
CA GLU A 298 -24.61 -3.91 36.05
C GLU A 298 -23.50 -3.15 36.82
N LEU A 299 -22.28 -3.16 36.32
CA LEU A 299 -21.13 -2.48 36.92
C LEU A 299 -20.76 -1.25 36.10
N ARG A 300 -21.10 -0.05 36.60
CA ARG A 300 -20.73 1.23 36.00
C ARG A 300 -19.38 1.71 36.52
N VAL A 301 -18.40 1.87 35.64
CA VAL A 301 -17.12 2.52 35.96
C VAL A 301 -17.21 4.01 35.63
N ASN A 302 -17.08 4.87 36.64
CA ASN A 302 -17.03 6.32 36.47
C ASN A 302 -15.62 6.77 36.10
N MET A 303 -15.48 7.50 35.00
CA MET A 303 -14.20 7.90 34.42
C MET A 303 -14.04 9.43 34.45
N ILE A 304 -12.84 9.90 34.84
CA ILE A 304 -12.37 11.25 34.54
C ILE A 304 -11.21 11.10 33.56
N TYR A 305 -11.41 11.55 32.31
CA TYR A 305 -10.45 11.31 31.22
C TYR A 305 -10.13 9.80 31.06
N ASP A 306 -8.88 9.39 31.27
CA ASP A 306 -8.40 8.00 31.27
C ASP A 306 -8.45 7.31 32.65
N THR A 307 -8.86 8.04 33.70
CA THR A 307 -8.68 7.60 35.08
C THR A 307 -10.01 7.11 35.68
N PRO A 308 -10.11 5.82 36.04
CA PRO A 308 -11.24 5.29 36.82
C PRO A 308 -11.32 5.94 38.21
N THR A 309 -12.52 6.29 38.65
CA THR A 309 -12.75 7.02 39.91
C THR A 309 -13.64 6.30 40.91
N GLU A 310 -14.61 5.52 40.44
CA GLU A 310 -15.57 4.78 41.25
C GLU A 310 -16.14 3.63 40.39
N ILE A 311 -16.45 2.50 41.02
CA ILE A 311 -17.24 1.42 40.41
C ILE A 311 -18.58 1.38 41.13
N ILE A 312 -19.69 1.57 40.41
CA ILE A 312 -21.06 1.52 40.94
C ILE A 312 -21.72 0.23 40.46
N HIS A 313 -21.98 -0.68 41.39
CA HIS A 313 -22.79 -1.87 41.14
C HIS A 313 -24.27 -1.52 41.26
N LYS A 314 -24.99 -1.52 40.13
CA LYS A 314 -26.43 -1.28 40.01
C LYS A 314 -27.17 -2.62 39.92
N LYS A 315 -27.79 -3.07 41.00
CA LYS A 315 -28.55 -4.31 41.02
C LYS A 315 -30.04 -4.05 40.77
N PRO A 316 -30.67 -4.63 39.72
CA PRO A 316 -32.10 -4.52 39.47
C PRO A 316 -32.97 -4.93 40.67
N ALA A 317 -34.23 -4.48 40.65
CA ALA A 317 -35.25 -5.00 41.55
C ALA A 317 -35.50 -6.50 41.29
N GLU A 318 -35.98 -7.23 42.30
CA GLU A 318 -36.20 -8.68 42.21
C GLU A 318 -37.16 -9.04 41.06
N GLY A 319 -36.70 -9.92 40.16
CA GLY A 319 -37.42 -10.31 38.93
C GLY A 319 -37.32 -9.34 37.75
N GLY A 320 -36.64 -8.20 37.90
CA GLY A 320 -36.39 -7.22 36.83
C GLY A 320 -35.02 -7.35 36.18
N ILE A 321 -34.88 -6.77 34.98
CA ILE A 321 -33.60 -6.64 34.25
C ILE A 321 -33.10 -5.19 34.18
N SER A 322 -33.97 -4.22 34.46
CA SER A 322 -33.64 -2.79 34.38
C SER A 322 -32.89 -2.32 35.63
N ALA A 323 -31.67 -1.82 35.44
CA ALA A 323 -30.76 -1.36 36.51
C ALA A 323 -30.90 0.14 36.84
N THR A 324 -32.07 0.75 36.60
CA THR A 324 -32.31 2.18 36.89
C THR A 324 -32.91 2.40 38.28
N LEU A 325 -32.69 3.56 38.89
CA LEU A 325 -33.37 3.92 40.14
C LEU A 325 -34.90 4.02 39.97
N ALA A 326 -35.39 4.34 38.76
CA ALA A 326 -36.82 4.42 38.46
C ALA A 326 -37.49 3.04 38.45
N SER A 327 -36.77 1.98 38.04
CA SER A 327 -37.21 0.58 38.12
C SER A 327 -36.96 -0.06 39.50
N GLY A 328 -36.51 0.71 40.50
CA GLY A 328 -36.30 0.23 41.87
C GLY A 328 -34.95 -0.45 42.13
N ALA A 329 -33.95 -0.25 41.24
CA ALA A 329 -32.61 -0.82 41.42
C ALA A 329 -31.89 -0.25 42.66
N THR A 330 -30.95 -1.03 43.22
CA THR A 330 -30.10 -0.65 44.36
C THR A 330 -28.67 -0.45 43.91
N TYR A 331 -28.03 0.65 44.33
CA TYR A 331 -26.67 1.02 43.89
C TYR A 331 -25.69 0.91 45.07
N VAL A 332 -24.52 0.31 44.82
CA VAL A 332 -23.40 0.22 45.79
C VAL A 332 -22.11 0.69 45.12
N SER A 333 -21.40 1.62 45.76
CA SER A 333 -20.12 2.15 45.27
C SER A 333 -18.91 1.42 45.86
N TYR A 334 -17.89 1.20 45.02
CA TYR A 334 -16.62 0.58 45.35
C TYR A 334 -15.45 1.41 44.80
N ALA A 335 -14.26 1.22 45.38
CA ALA A 335 -13.03 1.85 44.90
C ALA A 335 -12.56 1.20 43.57
N PRO A 336 -11.89 1.93 42.66
CA PRO A 336 -11.39 1.37 41.40
C PRO A 336 -10.29 0.31 41.52
N ASP A 337 -9.74 0.13 42.72
CA ASP A 337 -8.73 -0.85 43.10
C ASP A 337 -9.29 -1.91 44.08
N ASP A 338 -10.62 -1.99 44.24
CA ASP A 338 -11.25 -3.04 45.03
C ASP A 338 -10.90 -4.44 44.46
N PRO A 339 -10.33 -5.36 45.25
CA PRO A 339 -9.91 -6.68 44.79
C PRO A 339 -11.02 -7.50 44.13
N GLN A 340 -12.29 -7.25 44.44
CA GLN A 340 -13.42 -7.93 43.79
C GLN A 340 -13.47 -7.68 42.27
N PHE A 341 -13.00 -6.51 41.82
CA PHE A 341 -13.09 -6.07 40.42
C PHE A 341 -11.72 -5.96 39.73
N GLU A 342 -10.63 -6.43 40.37
CA GLU A 342 -9.28 -6.39 39.78
C GLU A 342 -9.23 -7.02 38.36
N PRO A 343 -9.83 -8.19 38.09
CA PRO A 343 -9.79 -8.79 36.75
C PRO A 343 -10.48 -7.92 35.69
N MET A 344 -11.69 -7.42 35.99
CA MET A 344 -12.43 -6.51 35.12
C MET A 344 -11.64 -5.23 34.86
N MET A 345 -11.12 -4.60 35.91
CA MET A 345 -10.38 -3.34 35.80
C MET A 345 -9.03 -3.50 35.11
N LYS A 346 -8.39 -4.67 35.22
CA LYS A 346 -7.16 -5.00 34.49
C LYS A 346 -7.43 -5.15 32.99
N SER A 347 -8.49 -5.87 32.61
CA SER A 347 -8.92 -5.99 31.21
C SER A 347 -9.32 -4.64 30.63
N PHE A 348 -10.20 -3.91 31.32
CA PHE A 348 -10.68 -2.61 30.85
C PHE A 348 -9.55 -1.57 30.72
N LYS A 349 -8.56 -1.53 31.63
CA LYS A 349 -7.39 -0.66 31.49
C LYS A 349 -6.47 -1.04 30.33
N ALA A 350 -6.45 -2.31 29.91
CA ALA A 350 -5.70 -2.76 28.73
C ALA A 350 -6.42 -2.36 27.43
N ASP A 351 -7.76 -2.43 27.41
CA ASP A 351 -8.59 -2.00 26.28
C ASP A 351 -8.76 -0.47 26.20
N LEU A 352 -8.59 0.26 27.31
CA LEU A 352 -8.86 1.71 27.38
C LEU A 352 -8.16 2.54 26.29
N PRO A 353 -6.88 2.31 25.92
CA PRO A 353 -6.22 3.01 24.83
C PRO A 353 -6.75 2.66 23.44
N THR A 354 -7.43 1.52 23.27
CA THR A 354 -7.97 1.05 21.98
C THR A 354 -9.43 1.42 21.75
N ILE A 355 -10.20 1.79 22.79
CA ILE A 355 -11.62 2.18 22.64
C ILE A 355 -11.80 3.34 21.64
N MET A 356 -11.05 4.43 21.78
CA MET A 356 -11.15 5.58 20.86
C MET A 356 -10.70 5.24 19.43
N PRO A 357 -9.57 4.53 19.20
CA PRO A 357 -9.24 3.96 17.89
C PRO A 357 -10.34 3.08 17.29
N SER A 358 -10.90 2.12 18.05
CA SER A 358 -11.94 1.21 17.59
C SER A 358 -13.16 1.93 17.01
N ILE A 359 -13.64 2.99 17.67
CA ILE A 359 -14.79 3.79 17.20
C ILE A 359 -14.45 4.79 16.09
N GLY A 360 -13.27 4.70 15.46
CA GLY A 360 -12.84 5.62 14.40
C GLY A 360 -12.59 7.03 14.94
N MET A 361 -11.94 7.13 16.10
CA MET A 361 -11.62 8.37 16.83
C MET A 361 -10.21 8.34 17.41
N GLU A 362 -9.28 7.67 16.73
CA GLU A 362 -7.86 7.67 17.13
C GLU A 362 -7.36 9.10 17.39
N GLY A 363 -6.52 9.30 18.39
CA GLY A 363 -6.02 10.63 18.77
C GLY A 363 -7.07 11.59 19.34
N THR A 364 -8.35 11.24 19.43
CA THR A 364 -9.28 12.08 20.19
C THR A 364 -9.06 11.85 21.67
N PRO A 365 -8.93 12.90 22.51
CA PRO A 365 -8.97 12.72 23.95
C PRO A 365 -10.25 12.00 24.38
N LEU A 366 -10.14 11.08 25.34
CA LEU A 366 -11.30 10.55 26.05
C LEU A 366 -12.11 11.71 26.65
N PRO A 367 -13.45 11.60 26.76
CA PRO A 367 -14.25 12.62 27.43
C PRO A 367 -13.73 12.96 28.83
N LEU A 368 -13.82 14.23 29.23
CA LEU A 368 -13.40 14.64 30.59
C LEU A 368 -14.21 13.94 31.70
N ILE A 369 -15.49 13.66 31.47
CA ILE A 369 -16.35 12.90 32.39
C ILE A 369 -17.23 11.96 31.56
N TRP A 370 -17.13 10.66 31.79
CA TRP A 370 -17.94 9.62 31.12
C TRP A 370 -18.07 8.37 31.99
N THR A 371 -18.87 7.40 31.56
CA THR A 371 -18.96 6.08 32.22
C THR A 371 -18.94 4.93 31.21
N SER A 372 -18.43 3.78 31.66
CA SER A 372 -18.55 2.50 30.96
C SER A 372 -19.39 1.56 31.79
N ASP A 373 -20.47 1.03 31.23
CA ASP A 373 -21.43 0.20 31.94
C ASP A 373 -21.28 -1.26 31.48
N PHE A 374 -20.89 -2.13 32.41
CA PHE A 374 -20.56 -3.54 32.18
C PHE A 374 -21.67 -4.47 32.66
N ILE A 375 -21.92 -5.51 31.89
CA ILE A 375 -22.83 -6.60 32.21
C ILE A 375 -22.00 -7.88 32.43
N LEU A 376 -22.31 -8.64 33.48
CA LEU A 376 -21.64 -9.92 33.73
C LEU A 376 -22.05 -10.95 32.67
N GLY A 377 -21.05 -11.56 32.05
CA GLY A 377 -21.22 -12.68 31.13
C GLY A 377 -21.13 -14.04 31.82
N GLU A 378 -21.22 -15.09 31.00
CA GLU A 378 -21.00 -16.47 31.45
C GLU A 378 -19.59 -16.62 32.06
N LYS A 379 -19.44 -17.53 33.02
CA LYS A 379 -18.12 -17.79 33.60
C LYS A 379 -17.23 -18.47 32.55
N ASP A 380 -15.95 -18.13 32.55
CA ASP A 380 -14.97 -18.78 31.67
C ASP A 380 -14.71 -20.25 32.07
N ALA A 381 -13.87 -20.94 31.31
CA ALA A 381 -13.54 -22.35 31.55
C ALA A 381 -12.88 -22.61 32.92
N ASP A 382 -12.26 -21.60 33.52
CA ASP A 382 -11.62 -21.65 34.85
C ASP A 382 -12.57 -21.19 35.99
N GLY A 383 -13.78 -20.72 35.64
CA GLY A 383 -14.82 -20.27 36.58
C GLY A 383 -14.76 -18.78 36.94
N ASN A 384 -13.91 -17.99 36.28
CA ASN A 384 -13.82 -16.54 36.50
C ASN A 384 -15.03 -15.83 35.86
N ASP A 385 -15.33 -14.62 36.34
CA ASP A 385 -16.37 -13.78 35.74
C ASP A 385 -15.86 -13.09 34.46
N THR A 386 -16.69 -13.10 33.41
CA THR A 386 -16.47 -12.29 32.20
C THR A 386 -17.33 -11.02 32.27
N TYR A 387 -16.89 -9.96 31.60
CA TYR A 387 -17.50 -8.63 31.70
C TYR A 387 -17.57 -7.98 30.32
N PHE A 388 -18.77 -7.62 29.88
CA PHE A 388 -19.02 -7.07 28.56
C PHE A 388 -19.62 -5.67 28.66
N VAL A 389 -19.10 -4.71 27.89
CA VAL A 389 -19.67 -3.35 27.84
C VAL A 389 -21.06 -3.40 27.20
N GLY A 390 -22.05 -2.91 27.93
CA GLY A 390 -23.43 -2.73 27.46
C GLY A 390 -23.71 -1.31 26.95
N GLU A 391 -22.93 -0.32 27.39
CA GLU A 391 -23.04 1.10 27.00
C GLU A 391 -21.82 1.94 27.44
N PHE A 392 -21.47 2.97 26.65
CA PHE A 392 -20.68 4.12 27.11
C PHE A 392 -21.57 5.36 27.25
N ASN A 393 -21.51 6.03 28.40
CA ASN A 393 -22.24 7.28 28.65
C ASN A 393 -21.28 8.46 28.56
N CYS A 394 -21.36 9.26 27.49
CA CYS A 394 -20.41 10.36 27.22
C CYS A 394 -21.07 11.75 27.24
N SER A 395 -22.37 11.82 26.98
CA SER A 395 -23.14 13.07 27.01
C SER A 395 -23.50 13.44 28.45
N CYS A 396 -23.09 14.63 28.90
CA CYS A 396 -23.67 15.28 30.08
C CYS A 396 -23.58 14.53 31.43
N VAL A 397 -22.68 13.55 31.58
CA VAL A 397 -22.48 12.77 32.82
C VAL A 397 -22.12 13.69 34.00
N GLY A 398 -22.88 13.62 35.09
CA GLY A 398 -22.70 14.47 36.27
C GLY A 398 -21.98 13.77 37.42
N ILE A 399 -21.21 14.54 38.19
CA ILE A 399 -20.56 14.14 39.45
C ILE A 399 -21.20 14.83 40.66
N THR A 400 -22.47 15.23 40.57
CA THR A 400 -23.23 15.92 41.63
C THR A 400 -23.23 15.16 42.98
N GLN A 401 -23.11 13.83 42.97
CA GLN A 401 -23.03 13.02 44.19
C GLN A 401 -21.57 12.81 44.65
N GLN A 402 -20.59 13.14 43.81
CA GLN A 402 -19.16 12.94 43.98
C GLN A 402 -18.39 14.28 43.90
N LEU A 403 -18.94 15.36 44.48
CA LEU A 403 -18.31 16.71 44.42
C LEU A 403 -16.87 16.76 44.95
N HIS A 404 -16.43 15.78 45.73
CA HIS A 404 -15.02 15.64 46.14
C HIS A 404 -14.05 15.35 44.97
N LEU A 405 -14.56 14.95 43.80
CA LEU A 405 -13.79 14.71 42.57
C LEU A 405 -13.60 15.98 41.71
N THR A 406 -14.24 17.12 42.04
CA THR A 406 -14.15 18.36 41.25
C THR A 406 -12.72 18.84 41.09
N GLY A 407 -11.87 18.64 42.10
CA GLY A 407 -10.42 18.89 42.02
C GLY A 407 -9.74 18.06 40.92
N LYS A 408 -10.08 16.76 40.79
CA LYS A 408 -9.56 15.88 39.73
C LYS A 408 -10.09 16.26 38.35
N VAL A 409 -11.36 16.67 38.25
CA VAL A 409 -11.93 17.21 37.01
C VAL A 409 -11.18 18.48 36.58
N ALA A 410 -10.89 19.38 37.52
CA ALA A 410 -10.10 20.58 37.26
C ALA A 410 -8.65 20.25 36.86
N ASP A 411 -7.99 19.29 37.51
CA ASP A 411 -6.64 18.84 37.13
C ASP A 411 -6.62 18.24 35.70
N ALA A 412 -7.59 17.40 35.36
CA ALA A 412 -7.71 16.83 34.01
C ALA A 412 -8.02 17.92 32.96
N ALA A 413 -8.95 18.84 33.24
CA ALA A 413 -9.28 19.95 32.34
C ALA A 413 -8.10 20.90 32.12
N ILE A 414 -7.31 21.17 33.17
CA ILE A 414 -6.06 21.95 33.07
C ILE A 414 -5.03 21.18 32.24
N SER A 415 -4.81 19.90 32.52
CA SER A 415 -3.88 19.05 31.76
C SER A 415 -4.18 19.07 30.26
N ILE A 416 -5.46 18.86 29.89
CA ILE A 416 -5.93 18.95 28.50
C ILE A 416 -5.72 20.36 27.93
N SER A 417 -5.86 21.42 28.74
CA SER A 417 -5.64 22.83 28.35
C SER A 417 -4.17 23.31 28.36
N THR A 418 -3.21 22.49 28.77
CA THR A 418 -1.79 22.90 28.94
C THR A 418 -0.75 21.95 28.35
N ALA A 419 -1.15 20.83 27.77
CA ALA A 419 -0.23 19.95 27.03
C ALA A 419 0.44 20.74 25.90
N GLY A 420 1.69 21.17 26.13
CA GLY A 420 2.42 22.09 25.23
C GLY A 420 3.50 22.98 25.88
N ALA A 421 3.62 23.05 27.22
CA ALA A 421 4.54 24.01 27.88
C ALA A 421 5.52 23.41 28.94
N ALA A 422 6.76 23.12 28.49
CA ALA A 422 8.06 23.15 29.20
C ALA A 422 8.36 22.32 30.49
N ALA A 423 9.38 21.45 30.43
CA ALA A 423 10.58 21.38 31.33
C ALA A 423 11.42 20.08 31.10
N ALA A 424 12.73 20.07 31.41
CA ALA A 424 13.66 18.99 31.01
C ALA A 424 14.53 18.35 32.13
N ALA A 425 14.74 17.03 32.00
CA ALA A 425 15.81 16.15 32.56
C ALA A 425 15.87 15.88 34.09
N PRO A 426 16.49 14.76 34.59
CA PRO A 426 17.30 13.75 33.88
C PRO A 426 17.02 12.22 34.15
N ALA A 427 17.63 11.38 33.29
CA ALA A 427 18.01 9.95 33.45
C ALA A 427 16.97 8.80 33.30
N GLU A 428 17.40 7.72 32.62
CA GLU A 428 16.64 6.59 32.05
C GLU A 428 16.03 5.60 33.08
N PRO A 429 14.99 4.80 32.71
CA PRO A 429 15.08 3.68 31.75
C PRO A 429 14.17 3.83 30.52
N VAL A 430 14.53 3.13 29.42
CA VAL A 430 13.81 3.10 28.13
C VAL A 430 12.32 2.79 28.31
N LYS A 431 11.46 3.79 28.05
CA LYS A 431 10.00 3.63 28.02
C LYS A 431 9.50 3.39 26.60
N LYS A 432 8.67 2.36 26.43
CA LYS A 432 7.85 2.15 25.24
C LYS A 432 6.88 3.33 25.10
N LEU A 433 7.08 4.20 24.10
CA LEU A 433 6.18 5.32 23.81
C LEU A 433 4.80 4.77 23.41
N THR A 434 3.79 4.99 24.27
CA THR A 434 2.41 4.61 24.01
C THR A 434 1.76 5.59 23.05
N ALA A 435 1.26 5.11 21.91
CA ALA A 435 0.41 5.88 21.02
C ALA A 435 -0.89 6.26 21.73
N GLY A 436 -1.29 7.53 21.66
CA GLY A 436 -2.52 8.02 22.30
C GLY A 436 -2.52 9.49 22.73
N ALA A 437 -1.34 10.11 22.89
CA ALA A 437 -1.28 11.57 23.05
C ALA A 437 -1.63 12.27 21.73
N VAL A 438 -2.39 13.37 21.80
CA VAL A 438 -2.40 14.38 20.72
C VAL A 438 -1.03 15.03 20.75
N VAL A 439 -0.10 14.47 20.00
CA VAL A 439 1.20 15.10 19.82
C VAL A 439 0.97 16.29 18.91
N GLU A 440 0.85 17.49 19.48
CA GLU A 440 0.81 18.71 18.68
C GLU A 440 2.11 18.88 17.90
N ILE A 441 2.03 19.52 16.73
CA ILE A 441 3.22 19.83 15.97
C ILE A 441 4.11 20.79 16.76
N LEU A 442 5.39 20.46 16.90
CA LEU A 442 6.34 21.29 17.63
C LEU A 442 6.55 22.63 16.91
N ALA A 443 6.92 23.65 17.67
CA ALA A 443 7.36 24.92 17.11
C ALA A 443 8.55 24.68 16.17
N GLN A 444 8.46 25.20 14.94
CA GLN A 444 9.50 25.02 13.93
C GLN A 444 10.84 25.62 14.42
N PRO A 445 11.99 25.03 14.07
CA PRO A 445 13.29 25.59 14.43
C PRO A 445 13.45 27.00 13.83
N ALA A 446 14.01 27.94 14.60
CA ALA A 446 14.22 29.31 14.13
C ALA A 446 15.18 29.40 12.92
N GLU A 447 16.14 28.47 12.83
CA GLU A 447 17.13 28.34 11.76
C GLU A 447 17.19 26.85 11.33
N PRO A 448 16.25 26.37 10.48
CA PRO A 448 16.14 24.96 10.16
C PRO A 448 17.22 24.48 9.18
N VAL A 449 17.79 23.29 9.43
CA VAL A 449 18.82 22.65 8.58
C VAL A 449 18.31 22.32 7.17
N GLY A 450 16.99 22.11 7.06
CA GLY A 450 16.28 21.79 5.84
C GLY A 450 14.79 21.65 6.12
N LYS A 451 14.00 21.44 5.06
CA LYS A 451 12.54 21.31 5.13
C LYS A 451 12.09 19.97 4.55
N ILE A 452 11.30 19.20 5.29
CA ILE A 452 10.69 17.94 4.84
C ILE A 452 9.20 17.98 5.13
N VAL A 453 8.35 17.85 4.11
CA VAL A 453 6.89 17.88 4.26
C VAL A 453 6.30 16.47 4.21
N VAL A 454 5.27 16.19 5.01
CA VAL A 454 4.51 14.94 4.94
C VAL A 454 3.22 15.20 4.14
N VAL A 455 2.97 14.40 3.10
CA VAL A 455 1.83 14.62 2.19
C VAL A 455 0.75 13.60 2.52
N GLU A 456 -0.44 14.07 2.86
CA GLU A 456 -1.60 13.28 3.27
C GLU A 456 -2.84 13.68 2.47
N CYS A 457 -3.98 13.01 2.66
CA CYS A 457 -5.29 13.47 2.17
C CYS A 457 -6.21 13.80 3.35
N GLU A 458 -7.17 14.71 3.13
CA GLU A 458 -8.27 14.94 4.07
C GLU A 458 -9.26 13.76 4.05
N GLY A 459 -9.80 13.42 5.22
CA GLY A 459 -10.70 12.25 5.38
C GLY A 459 -9.97 10.90 5.37
N GLY A 460 -10.74 9.82 5.45
CA GLY A 460 -10.26 8.44 5.55
C GLY A 460 -10.44 7.81 6.94
N SER A 461 -10.57 6.48 6.97
CA SER A 461 -10.64 5.68 8.20
C SER A 461 -9.29 5.54 8.92
N ASP A 462 -8.20 5.99 8.29
CA ASP A 462 -6.82 5.93 8.78
C ASP A 462 -6.35 7.21 9.50
N LYS A 463 -7.24 8.20 9.66
CA LYS A 463 -6.96 9.50 10.28
C LYS A 463 -7.42 9.56 11.73
N LYS A 464 -6.65 10.30 12.53
CA LYS A 464 -7.02 10.73 13.88
C LYS A 464 -7.95 11.95 13.83
N SER A 465 -8.45 12.39 14.99
CA SER A 465 -9.24 13.63 15.11
C SER A 465 -8.48 14.92 14.80
N ASP A 466 -7.15 14.89 14.76
CA ASP A 466 -6.32 16.01 14.27
C ASP A 466 -6.34 16.10 12.72
N GLY A 467 -7.01 15.17 12.02
CA GLY A 467 -7.06 15.08 10.56
C GLY A 467 -5.87 14.31 9.95
N HIS A 468 -4.85 13.98 10.74
CA HIS A 468 -3.61 13.38 10.30
C HIS A 468 -3.57 11.88 10.62
N ARG A 469 -2.72 11.12 9.93
CA ARG A 469 -2.48 9.72 10.30
C ARG A 469 -1.82 9.61 11.67
N GLY A 470 -2.06 8.48 12.34
CA GLY A 470 -1.53 8.15 13.67
C GLY A 470 -0.08 8.57 13.93
N ASP A 471 0.76 8.30 12.92
CA ASP A 471 2.21 8.48 12.92
C ASP A 471 2.73 9.77 12.25
N THR A 472 1.90 10.56 11.55
CA THR A 472 2.40 11.73 10.79
C THR A 472 2.97 12.83 11.70
N ILE A 473 2.21 13.38 12.65
CA ILE A 473 2.74 14.42 13.55
C ILE A 473 3.94 13.91 14.38
N PRO A 474 3.94 12.67 14.92
CA PRO A 474 5.14 12.08 15.50
C PRO A 474 6.38 12.04 14.58
N ILE A 475 6.22 11.80 13.27
CA ILE A 475 7.32 11.89 12.29
C ILE A 475 7.78 13.35 12.11
N CYS A 476 6.85 14.30 11.94
CA CYS A 476 7.18 15.73 11.85
C CYS A 476 7.95 16.22 13.08
N ASN A 477 7.53 15.82 14.28
CA ASN A 477 8.18 16.22 15.53
C ASN A 477 9.57 15.60 15.69
N ALA A 478 9.75 14.33 15.31
CA ALA A 478 11.07 13.71 15.29
C ALA A 478 12.04 14.40 14.31
N LEU A 479 11.54 15.01 13.23
CA LEU A 479 12.33 15.86 12.34
C LEU A 479 12.64 17.23 12.96
N ILE A 480 11.66 17.87 13.61
CA ILE A 480 11.82 19.15 14.31
C ILE A 480 12.83 19.07 15.46
N GLU A 481 12.77 18.02 16.27
CA GLU A 481 13.75 17.74 17.35
C GLU A 481 15.18 17.56 16.82
N LYS A 482 15.32 17.13 15.55
CA LYS A 482 16.60 17.01 14.84
C LYS A 482 16.98 18.28 14.06
N GLY A 483 16.26 19.39 14.26
CA GLY A 483 16.58 20.71 13.69
C GLY A 483 16.07 20.95 12.26
N TRP A 484 15.11 20.16 11.79
CA TRP A 484 14.47 20.34 10.47
C TRP A 484 13.14 21.08 10.60
N SER A 485 12.76 21.84 9.58
CA SER A 485 11.37 22.26 9.42
C SER A 485 10.59 21.07 8.86
N ALA A 486 9.46 20.72 9.50
CA ALA A 486 8.59 19.66 9.02
C ALA A 486 7.15 19.90 9.45
N TYR A 487 6.21 19.60 8.55
CA TYR A 487 4.78 19.66 8.79
C TYR A 487 4.00 18.84 7.76
N PRO A 488 2.76 18.44 8.06
CA PRO A 488 1.88 17.82 7.09
C PRO A 488 1.26 18.85 6.13
N ILE A 489 0.93 18.41 4.91
CA ILE A 489 0.05 19.11 3.96
C ILE A 489 -0.98 18.12 3.39
N PHE A 490 -2.20 18.62 3.17
CA PHE A 490 -3.28 17.84 2.57
C PHE A 490 -3.37 18.05 1.05
N TYR A 491 -3.33 16.96 0.32
CA TYR A 491 -3.53 16.88 -1.12
C TYR A 491 -4.98 16.53 -1.48
N SER A 492 -5.45 17.18 -2.53
CA SER A 492 -6.49 16.72 -3.44
C SER A 492 -6.13 17.22 -4.84
N ASP A 493 -6.74 16.70 -5.90
CA ASP A 493 -6.44 17.15 -7.27
C ASP A 493 -6.72 18.66 -7.45
N ALA A 494 -7.68 19.20 -6.69
CA ALA A 494 -7.98 20.64 -6.64
C ALA A 494 -6.89 21.49 -5.96
N LYS A 495 -6.04 20.88 -5.12
CA LYS A 495 -4.89 21.51 -4.44
C LYS A 495 -3.54 21.20 -5.11
N LEU A 496 -3.52 20.53 -6.28
CA LEU A 496 -2.29 20.06 -6.92
C LEU A 496 -1.21 21.14 -7.04
N GLU A 497 -1.54 22.32 -7.59
CA GLU A 497 -0.55 23.39 -7.79
C GLU A 497 -0.04 23.99 -6.46
N GLU A 498 -0.89 24.05 -5.43
CA GLU A 498 -0.52 24.50 -4.09
C GLU A 498 0.47 23.52 -3.42
N VAL A 499 0.10 22.23 -3.41
CA VAL A 499 0.95 21.17 -2.83
C VAL A 499 2.26 21.05 -3.62
N LYS A 500 2.20 21.05 -4.95
CA LYS A 500 3.40 20.99 -5.82
C LYS A 500 4.35 22.15 -5.54
N ALA A 501 3.87 23.39 -5.49
CA ALA A 501 4.69 24.56 -5.17
C ALA A 501 5.32 24.46 -3.77
N GLU A 502 4.57 23.96 -2.79
CA GLU A 502 5.05 23.73 -1.43
C GLU A 502 6.16 22.65 -1.39
N LEU A 503 5.99 21.52 -2.06
CA LEU A 503 7.00 20.45 -2.10
C LEU A 503 8.27 20.88 -2.85
N LEU A 504 8.16 21.69 -3.90
CA LEU A 504 9.30 22.28 -4.62
C LEU A 504 10.15 23.22 -3.73
N SER A 505 9.61 23.71 -2.61
CA SER A 505 10.38 24.49 -1.62
C SER A 505 11.14 23.64 -0.58
N CYS A 506 11.01 22.31 -0.63
CA CYS A 506 11.52 21.39 0.38
C CYS A 506 12.81 20.69 -0.07
N LYS A 507 13.57 20.12 0.88
CA LYS A 507 14.66 19.17 0.56
C LYS A 507 14.14 17.76 0.30
N GLY A 508 12.93 17.45 0.75
CA GLY A 508 12.27 16.17 0.50
C GLY A 508 10.84 16.12 1.02
N TYR A 509 10.16 15.00 0.75
CA TYR A 509 8.80 14.77 1.24
C TYR A 509 8.49 13.29 1.49
N ILE A 510 7.57 13.04 2.43
CA ILE A 510 7.07 11.70 2.78
C ILE A 510 5.63 11.58 2.29
N ALA A 511 5.39 10.78 1.26
CA ALA A 511 4.03 10.49 0.78
C ALA A 511 3.32 9.49 1.70
N ARG A 512 2.18 9.88 2.28
CA ARG A 512 1.33 9.09 3.17
C ARG A 512 -0.12 9.06 2.65
N ILE A 513 -0.25 8.81 1.36
CA ILE A 513 -1.51 8.70 0.62
C ILE A 513 -1.62 7.29 0.06
N ASN A 514 -2.80 6.67 0.21
CA ASN A 514 -3.17 5.50 -0.58
C ASN A 514 -4.10 5.94 -1.72
N PRO A 515 -3.62 6.02 -2.98
CA PRO A 515 -4.46 6.44 -4.09
C PRO A 515 -5.64 5.46 -4.29
N GLY A 516 -6.79 5.97 -4.74
CA GLY A 516 -8.02 5.19 -4.89
C GLY A 516 -8.86 5.02 -3.61
N THR A 517 -8.41 5.51 -2.45
CA THR A 517 -9.18 5.49 -1.18
C THR A 517 -9.93 6.80 -0.88
N TYR A 518 -9.63 7.88 -1.61
CA TYR A 518 -10.09 9.24 -1.29
C TYR A 518 -10.78 9.90 -2.49
N ASP A 519 -11.94 10.51 -2.28
CA ASP A 519 -12.66 11.27 -3.31
C ASP A 519 -11.83 12.50 -3.76
N GLY A 520 -11.78 12.74 -5.07
CA GLY A 520 -11.01 13.86 -5.63
C GLY A 520 -9.49 13.70 -5.59
N VAL A 521 -8.99 12.46 -5.51
CA VAL A 521 -7.56 12.10 -5.57
C VAL A 521 -7.37 11.08 -6.69
N THR A 522 -6.96 11.54 -7.88
CA THR A 522 -6.70 10.69 -9.04
C THR A 522 -5.29 10.14 -8.96
N GLN A 523 -5.13 8.81 -9.09
CA GLN A 523 -3.82 8.17 -8.95
C GLN A 523 -2.78 8.70 -9.94
N SER A 524 -3.10 8.75 -11.24
CA SER A 524 -2.19 9.21 -12.27
C SER A 524 -1.78 10.68 -12.09
N THR A 525 -2.70 11.53 -11.62
CA THR A 525 -2.45 12.93 -11.27
C THR A 525 -1.46 13.05 -10.10
N LEU A 526 -1.68 12.30 -9.03
CA LEU A 526 -0.81 12.26 -7.85
C LEU A 526 0.58 11.71 -8.18
N ASP A 527 0.64 10.59 -8.93
CA ASP A 527 1.89 9.95 -9.33
C ASP A 527 2.69 10.85 -10.29
N SER A 528 2.05 11.58 -11.21
CA SER A 528 2.69 12.63 -12.02
C SER A 528 3.23 13.77 -11.15
N MET A 529 2.43 14.33 -10.23
CA MET A 529 2.91 15.39 -9.33
C MET A 529 4.13 14.94 -8.52
N PHE A 530 4.12 13.73 -7.97
CA PHE A 530 5.27 13.20 -7.23
C PHE A 530 6.50 12.95 -8.10
N ARG A 531 6.33 12.48 -9.35
CA ARG A 531 7.44 12.42 -10.32
C ARG A 531 7.98 13.82 -10.59
N GLU A 532 7.12 14.78 -10.95
CA GLU A 532 7.44 16.19 -11.23
C GLU A 532 8.06 16.96 -10.06
N VAL A 533 7.82 16.55 -8.82
CA VAL A 533 8.51 17.10 -7.65
C VAL A 533 9.87 16.42 -7.47
N ALA A 534 9.91 15.09 -7.47
CA ALA A 534 11.15 14.30 -7.34
C ALA A 534 12.20 14.66 -8.41
N ALA A 535 11.72 15.06 -9.58
CA ALA A 535 12.43 15.70 -10.69
C ALA A 535 13.50 16.71 -10.32
N THR A 536 13.17 17.55 -9.33
CA THR A 536 13.84 18.83 -9.08
C THR A 536 14.91 18.73 -8.01
N GLY A 537 15.16 17.51 -7.50
CA GLY A 537 16.13 17.22 -6.45
C GLY A 537 15.51 17.10 -5.08
N VAL A 538 14.25 17.54 -4.91
CA VAL A 538 13.41 17.24 -3.74
C VAL A 538 13.34 15.73 -3.56
N LYS A 539 13.82 15.22 -2.43
CA LYS A 539 13.90 13.78 -2.18
C LYS A 539 12.53 13.20 -1.79
N ALA A 540 11.94 12.43 -2.70
CA ALA A 540 10.82 11.55 -2.39
C ALA A 540 11.30 10.39 -1.51
N MET A 541 10.86 10.33 -0.24
CA MET A 541 11.33 9.26 0.67
C MET A 541 10.77 7.88 0.31
N SER A 542 9.63 7.85 -0.39
CA SER A 542 9.18 6.70 -1.17
C SER A 542 8.90 7.21 -2.57
N HIS A 543 9.73 6.82 -3.55
CA HIS A 543 9.54 7.25 -4.95
C HIS A 543 8.29 6.56 -5.53
N PRO A 544 7.41 7.26 -6.27
CA PRO A 544 6.17 6.67 -6.79
C PRO A 544 6.43 5.40 -7.62
N ASP A 545 7.43 5.40 -8.50
CA ASP A 545 7.78 4.18 -9.27
C ASP A 545 8.26 3.01 -8.42
N ALA A 546 8.92 3.27 -7.28
CA ALA A 546 9.30 2.22 -6.34
C ALA A 546 8.05 1.65 -5.65
N MET A 547 7.14 2.52 -5.20
CA MET A 547 5.85 2.12 -4.61
C MET A 547 5.00 1.32 -5.60
N ILE A 548 4.99 1.71 -6.88
CA ILE A 548 4.23 1.05 -7.94
C ILE A 548 4.83 -0.32 -8.26
N LYS A 549 6.12 -0.39 -8.66
CA LYS A 549 6.73 -1.65 -9.12
C LYS A 549 7.00 -2.64 -7.99
N MET A 550 7.50 -2.19 -6.85
CA MET A 550 7.83 -3.09 -5.73
C MET A 550 6.56 -3.61 -5.05
N GLY A 551 5.53 -2.77 -4.94
CA GLY A 551 4.21 -3.15 -4.40
C GLY A 551 3.27 -3.82 -5.41
N ALA A 552 3.71 -4.08 -6.64
CA ALA A 552 2.96 -4.88 -7.62
C ALA A 552 3.33 -6.36 -7.49
N LYS A 553 2.38 -7.27 -7.72
CA LYS A 553 2.63 -8.71 -7.56
C LYS A 553 3.56 -9.27 -8.63
N ASP A 554 3.72 -8.59 -9.78
CA ASP A 554 4.78 -8.87 -10.76
C ASP A 554 6.20 -8.86 -10.15
N ALA A 555 6.43 -8.09 -9.07
CA ALA A 555 7.70 -8.12 -8.33
C ALA A 555 8.09 -9.54 -7.87
N LEU A 556 7.11 -10.36 -7.46
CA LEU A 556 7.32 -11.75 -7.03
C LEU A 556 7.91 -12.63 -8.14
N VAL A 557 7.56 -12.33 -9.40
CA VAL A 557 8.05 -13.00 -10.59
C VAL A 557 9.48 -12.57 -10.89
N LYS A 558 9.82 -11.29 -10.64
CA LYS A 558 11.18 -10.75 -10.84
C LYS A 558 12.17 -11.19 -9.77
N ILE A 559 11.72 -11.42 -8.54
CA ILE A 559 12.57 -11.91 -7.44
C ILE A 559 12.62 -13.45 -7.36
N LYS A 560 11.94 -14.19 -8.24
CA LYS A 560 11.69 -15.64 -8.09
C LYS A 560 12.95 -16.51 -7.94
N ASP A 561 14.09 -16.03 -8.45
CA ASP A 561 15.39 -16.71 -8.43
C ASP A 561 16.30 -16.24 -7.26
N LEU A 562 15.84 -15.30 -6.44
CA LEU A 562 16.46 -14.93 -5.15
C LEU A 562 16.11 -15.96 -4.07
N SER A 563 16.83 -15.96 -2.94
CA SER A 563 16.59 -16.97 -1.87
C SER A 563 15.22 -16.84 -1.21
N CYS A 564 14.65 -15.62 -1.20
CA CYS A 564 13.30 -15.31 -0.76
C CYS A 564 12.23 -15.46 -1.85
N GLY A 565 12.64 -15.77 -3.09
CA GLY A 565 11.78 -15.94 -4.26
C GLY A 565 11.31 -17.38 -4.46
N MET A 566 10.20 -17.54 -5.18
CA MET A 566 9.59 -18.84 -5.46
C MET A 566 9.76 -19.18 -6.96
N PRO A 567 10.67 -20.10 -7.35
CA PRO A 567 11.09 -20.29 -8.76
C PRO A 567 9.97 -20.64 -9.75
N ASP A 568 8.91 -21.31 -9.28
CA ASP A 568 7.72 -21.69 -10.04
C ASP A 568 6.61 -20.61 -9.99
N THR A 569 6.99 -19.35 -9.81
CA THR A 569 6.11 -18.18 -9.99
C THR A 569 6.03 -17.81 -11.47
N TYR A 570 4.82 -17.70 -12.00
CA TYR A 570 4.53 -17.24 -13.37
C TYR A 570 3.76 -15.92 -13.36
N ALA A 571 3.85 -15.18 -14.47
CA ALA A 571 3.01 -14.02 -14.76
C ALA A 571 2.28 -14.25 -16.08
N TYR A 572 1.04 -13.80 -16.15
CA TYR A 572 0.23 -13.78 -17.36
C TYR A 572 -0.08 -12.33 -17.73
N TYR A 573 0.54 -11.87 -18.81
CA TYR A 573 0.40 -10.52 -19.35
C TYR A 573 -0.72 -10.44 -20.42
N ASP A 574 -1.17 -11.59 -20.93
CA ASP A 574 -2.24 -11.71 -21.91
C ASP A 574 -3.06 -13.00 -21.71
N ILE A 575 -4.28 -13.00 -22.26
CA ILE A 575 -5.24 -14.10 -22.12
C ILE A 575 -4.76 -15.40 -22.81
N PRO A 576 -4.19 -15.37 -24.04
CA PRO A 576 -3.58 -16.55 -24.66
C PRO A 576 -2.51 -17.23 -23.79
N ALA A 577 -1.57 -16.48 -23.21
CA ALA A 577 -0.53 -17.00 -22.34
C ALA A 577 -1.11 -17.66 -21.07
N PHE A 578 -2.10 -17.02 -20.44
CA PHE A 578 -2.82 -17.59 -19.30
C PHE A 578 -3.49 -18.93 -19.67
N LYS A 579 -4.29 -18.96 -20.74
CA LYS A 579 -5.00 -20.17 -21.18
C LYS A 579 -4.07 -21.29 -21.64
N ALA A 580 -2.86 -20.95 -22.13
CA ALA A 580 -1.86 -21.93 -22.54
C ALA A 580 -1.02 -22.50 -21.39
N GLN A 581 -0.91 -21.80 -20.25
CA GLN A 581 0.05 -22.15 -19.18
C GLN A 581 -0.62 -22.52 -17.85
N PHE A 582 -1.72 -21.89 -17.45
CA PHE A 582 -2.38 -22.21 -16.18
C PHE A 582 -2.86 -23.67 -16.08
N PRO A 583 -3.42 -24.31 -17.13
CA PRO A 583 -3.74 -25.75 -17.09
C PRO A 583 -2.51 -26.64 -16.81
N LYS A 584 -1.30 -26.19 -17.17
CA LYS A 584 -0.05 -26.91 -16.91
C LYS A 584 0.46 -26.69 -15.48
N SER A 585 0.32 -25.49 -14.93
CA SER A 585 0.75 -25.21 -13.55
C SER A 585 -0.21 -25.83 -12.52
N ILE A 586 -1.53 -25.75 -12.72
CA ILE A 586 -2.52 -26.38 -11.83
C ILE A 586 -2.43 -27.93 -11.86
N ALA A 587 -1.89 -28.52 -12.92
CA ALA A 587 -1.59 -29.94 -13.00
C ALA A 587 -0.44 -30.38 -12.07
N THR A 588 0.43 -29.48 -11.61
CA THR A 588 1.54 -29.83 -10.70
C THR A 588 1.15 -29.80 -9.22
N GLY A 589 0.01 -29.19 -8.88
CA GLY A 589 -0.45 -29.04 -7.51
C GLY A 589 -1.36 -27.83 -7.31
N VAL A 590 -1.75 -27.57 -6.07
CA VAL A 590 -2.60 -26.41 -5.70
C VAL A 590 -1.85 -25.11 -6.02
N ARG A 591 -2.54 -24.17 -6.69
CA ARG A 591 -2.00 -22.87 -7.09
C ARG A 591 -2.71 -21.73 -6.36
N VAL A 592 -2.09 -20.56 -6.38
CA VAL A 592 -2.64 -19.30 -5.90
C VAL A 592 -2.50 -18.28 -7.02
N LEU A 593 -3.63 -17.92 -7.63
CA LEU A 593 -3.68 -16.81 -8.57
C LEU A 593 -3.86 -15.49 -7.80
N LYS A 594 -3.16 -14.44 -8.20
CA LYS A 594 -3.19 -13.12 -7.56
C LYS A 594 -3.26 -12.04 -8.64
N GLN A 595 -4.27 -11.18 -8.60
CA GLN A 595 -4.28 -9.96 -9.42
C GLN A 595 -3.07 -9.07 -9.09
N ASN A 596 -2.53 -8.38 -10.10
CA ASN A 596 -1.29 -7.61 -9.97
C ASN A 596 -1.33 -6.49 -8.91
N ARG A 597 -2.48 -5.82 -8.83
CA ARG A 597 -2.77 -4.69 -7.94
C ARG A 597 -4.07 -5.02 -7.21
N GLY A 598 -4.04 -5.01 -5.89
CA GLY A 598 -5.16 -5.43 -5.04
C GLY A 598 -4.68 -5.59 -3.61
N SER A 599 -5.57 -5.43 -2.63
CA SER A 599 -5.23 -5.45 -1.21
C SER A 599 -6.16 -6.35 -0.39
N GLN A 600 -5.76 -6.72 0.83
CA GLN A 600 -6.63 -7.43 1.80
C GLN A 600 -7.26 -8.74 1.29
N GLY A 601 -6.63 -9.43 0.33
CA GLY A 601 -7.13 -10.70 -0.23
C GLY A 601 -7.95 -10.58 -1.52
N GLU A 602 -8.26 -9.37 -1.96
CA GLU A 602 -9.03 -9.10 -3.19
C GLU A 602 -8.34 -9.66 -4.44
N GLY A 603 -9.05 -10.47 -5.23
CA GLY A 603 -8.51 -11.08 -6.44
C GLY A 603 -7.37 -12.06 -6.17
N ILE A 604 -7.33 -12.66 -4.97
CA ILE A 604 -6.41 -13.75 -4.61
C ILE A 604 -7.21 -15.04 -4.46
N TRP A 605 -6.94 -16.00 -5.32
CA TRP A 605 -7.69 -17.25 -5.45
C TRP A 605 -6.81 -18.46 -5.20
N VAL A 606 -7.15 -19.28 -4.21
CA VAL A 606 -6.60 -20.63 -4.08
C VAL A 606 -7.34 -21.56 -5.03
N CYS A 607 -6.60 -22.21 -5.91
CA CYS A 607 -7.12 -23.09 -6.96
C CYS A 607 -6.60 -24.52 -6.73
N LYS A 608 -7.51 -25.48 -6.61
CA LYS A 608 -7.20 -26.91 -6.48
C LYS A 608 -8.01 -27.71 -7.50
N VAL A 609 -7.41 -28.69 -8.18
CA VAL A 609 -8.19 -29.67 -8.98
C VAL A 609 -9.07 -30.48 -8.04
N LYS A 610 -10.40 -30.45 -8.28
CA LYS A 610 -11.38 -31.13 -7.43
C LYS A 610 -11.14 -32.64 -7.40
N GLU A 611 -11.20 -33.22 -6.20
CA GLU A 611 -10.87 -34.62 -5.94
C GLU A 611 -11.72 -35.61 -6.75
N GLY A 612 -11.10 -36.73 -7.16
CA GLY A 612 -11.73 -37.77 -7.98
C GLY A 612 -11.58 -37.57 -9.50
N GLN A 613 -10.87 -36.55 -9.95
CA GLN A 613 -10.51 -36.35 -11.36
C GLN A 613 -9.09 -36.85 -11.63
N GLU A 614 -8.97 -37.99 -12.31
CA GLU A 614 -7.70 -38.58 -12.74
C GLU A 614 -7.50 -38.36 -14.25
N GLY A 615 -6.32 -37.90 -14.68
CA GLY A 615 -5.96 -37.76 -16.10
C GLY A 615 -5.25 -36.46 -16.43
N GLU A 616 -5.25 -36.11 -17.72
CA GLU A 616 -4.76 -34.83 -18.22
C GLU A 616 -5.71 -33.70 -17.80
N VAL A 617 -5.14 -32.57 -17.37
CA VAL A 617 -5.92 -31.36 -17.03
C VAL A 617 -6.39 -30.70 -18.31
N THR A 618 -7.70 -30.55 -18.47
CA THR A 618 -8.35 -29.97 -19.64
C THR A 618 -9.26 -28.81 -19.24
N GLY A 619 -9.75 -28.03 -20.20
CA GLY A 619 -10.70 -26.94 -19.94
C GLY A 619 -11.96 -27.37 -19.18
N ALA A 620 -12.39 -28.63 -19.33
CA ALA A 620 -13.54 -29.21 -18.64
C ALA A 620 -13.25 -29.72 -17.21
N THR A 621 -11.98 -29.75 -16.78
CA THR A 621 -11.60 -30.15 -15.41
C THR A 621 -12.15 -29.16 -14.40
N ILE A 622 -12.77 -29.66 -13.31
CA ILE A 622 -13.36 -28.83 -12.26
C ILE A 622 -12.31 -28.44 -11.21
N LEU A 623 -12.32 -27.16 -10.81
CA LEU A 623 -11.54 -26.62 -9.71
C LEU A 623 -12.41 -26.41 -8.48
N ASP A 624 -11.89 -26.78 -7.31
CA ASP A 624 -12.28 -26.22 -6.02
C ASP A 624 -11.57 -24.86 -5.88
N LEU A 625 -12.33 -23.78 -5.74
CA LEU A 625 -11.84 -22.41 -5.65
C LEU A 625 -12.15 -21.80 -4.27
N GLN A 626 -11.24 -20.98 -3.75
CA GLN A 626 -11.46 -20.16 -2.56
C GLN A 626 -10.82 -18.77 -2.73
N GLU A 627 -11.59 -17.69 -2.64
CA GLU A 627 -11.04 -16.34 -2.61
C GLU A 627 -10.57 -15.97 -1.20
N ALA A 628 -9.46 -15.23 -1.08
CA ALA A 628 -8.86 -14.89 0.20
C ALA A 628 -9.52 -13.70 0.93
N VAL A 629 -10.31 -12.89 0.23
CA VAL A 629 -10.95 -11.66 0.78
C VAL A 629 -12.02 -11.98 1.83
N ASP A 630 -12.88 -12.96 1.56
CA ASP A 630 -14.02 -13.35 2.40
C ASP A 630 -14.05 -14.85 2.74
N ASN A 631 -13.10 -15.64 2.20
CA ASN A 631 -13.04 -17.10 2.27
C ASN A 631 -14.24 -17.81 1.60
N HIS A 632 -14.97 -17.14 0.69
CA HIS A 632 -16.01 -17.82 -0.07
C HIS A 632 -15.41 -18.96 -0.92
N LYS A 633 -16.22 -19.98 -1.17
CA LYS A 633 -15.83 -21.15 -1.95
C LYS A 633 -16.83 -21.40 -3.06
N GLU A 634 -16.31 -21.76 -4.22
CA GLU A 634 -17.10 -22.14 -5.37
C GLU A 634 -16.39 -23.18 -6.24
N GLU A 635 -17.12 -23.75 -7.19
CA GLU A 635 -16.60 -24.69 -8.16
C GLU A 635 -16.82 -24.14 -9.57
N LYS A 636 -15.82 -24.23 -10.43
CA LYS A 636 -15.91 -23.90 -11.87
C LYS A 636 -15.10 -24.89 -12.69
N SER A 637 -15.41 -25.00 -13.98
CA SER A 637 -14.46 -25.60 -14.93
C SER A 637 -13.24 -24.68 -15.10
N ILE A 638 -12.12 -25.24 -15.56
CA ILE A 638 -10.91 -24.46 -15.87
C ILE A 638 -11.21 -23.41 -16.95
N ASP A 639 -11.99 -23.73 -17.98
CA ASP A 639 -12.36 -22.75 -19.02
C ASP A 639 -13.24 -21.61 -18.46
N ASP A 640 -14.22 -21.93 -17.62
CA ASP A 640 -15.09 -20.91 -16.98
C ASP A 640 -14.28 -20.01 -16.03
N PHE A 641 -13.37 -20.60 -15.24
CA PHE A 641 -12.54 -19.84 -14.31
C PHE A 641 -11.49 -18.99 -15.03
N MET A 642 -10.83 -19.52 -16.07
CA MET A 642 -9.91 -18.73 -16.89
C MET A 642 -10.63 -17.58 -17.59
N THR A 643 -11.88 -17.79 -18.04
CA THR A 643 -12.72 -16.73 -18.64
C THR A 643 -13.12 -15.69 -17.60
N PHE A 644 -13.47 -16.09 -16.37
CA PHE A 644 -13.71 -15.17 -15.26
C PHE A 644 -12.46 -14.33 -14.93
N CYS A 645 -11.28 -14.95 -14.90
CA CYS A 645 -10.02 -14.28 -14.58
C CYS A 645 -9.50 -13.34 -15.68
N GLU A 646 -10.11 -13.29 -16.87
CA GLU A 646 -9.75 -12.30 -17.91
C GLU A 646 -9.87 -10.85 -17.40
N GLN A 647 -10.79 -10.59 -16.47
CA GLN A 647 -10.96 -9.27 -15.83
C GLN A 647 -9.72 -8.77 -15.07
N TYR A 648 -8.84 -9.68 -14.63
CA TYR A 648 -7.58 -9.32 -13.93
C TYR A 648 -6.41 -9.11 -14.89
N ILE A 649 -6.58 -9.45 -16.18
CA ILE A 649 -5.57 -9.33 -17.25
C ILE A 649 -5.91 -8.15 -18.17
N VAL A 650 -7.19 -7.82 -18.36
CA VAL A 650 -7.63 -6.71 -19.20
C VAL A 650 -7.66 -5.39 -18.42
N GLY A 651 -6.93 -4.39 -18.91
CA GLY A 651 -7.01 -3.01 -18.41
C GLY A 651 -5.67 -2.45 -17.94
N GLU A 652 -5.71 -1.25 -17.35
CA GLU A 652 -4.51 -0.59 -16.82
C GLU A 652 -3.97 -1.38 -15.61
N ASN A 653 -2.70 -1.81 -15.68
CA ASN A 653 -2.04 -2.75 -14.75
C ASN A 653 -2.51 -4.21 -14.81
N GLY A 654 -3.38 -4.59 -15.76
CA GLY A 654 -3.93 -5.93 -15.90
C GLY A 654 -2.85 -7.00 -16.14
N GLN A 655 -2.59 -7.82 -15.12
CA GLN A 655 -1.68 -8.96 -15.12
C GLN A 655 -2.13 -9.94 -14.02
N LEU A 656 -1.97 -11.25 -14.24
CA LEU A 656 -2.34 -12.28 -13.27
C LEU A 656 -1.12 -13.11 -12.88
N ILE A 657 -0.83 -13.18 -11.58
CA ILE A 657 0.36 -13.85 -11.04
C ILE A 657 -0.02 -15.22 -10.49
N ASP A 658 0.76 -16.25 -10.81
CA ASP A 658 0.49 -17.63 -10.44
C ASP A 658 1.66 -18.19 -9.60
N GLN A 659 1.38 -18.55 -8.35
CA GLN A 659 2.31 -19.17 -7.40
C GLN A 659 1.79 -20.54 -6.92
N ARG A 660 2.67 -21.46 -6.49
CA ARG A 660 2.19 -22.64 -5.75
C ARG A 660 1.60 -22.22 -4.41
N PHE A 661 0.56 -22.93 -3.99
CA PHE A 661 0.06 -22.82 -2.63
C PHE A 661 1.06 -23.40 -1.64
N LEU A 662 1.30 -22.68 -0.54
CA LEU A 662 2.18 -23.10 0.55
C LEU A 662 1.30 -23.54 1.73
N PRO A 663 1.15 -24.86 2.00
CA PRO A 663 0.17 -25.36 2.98
C PRO A 663 0.42 -24.87 4.41
N ARG A 664 1.65 -24.47 4.72
CA ARG A 664 2.05 -23.96 6.04
C ARG A 664 1.64 -22.51 6.30
N ILE A 665 0.89 -21.87 5.41
CA ILE A 665 0.21 -20.60 5.70
C ILE A 665 -0.67 -20.67 6.97
N VAL A 666 -1.17 -21.87 7.33
CA VAL A 666 -1.89 -22.13 8.59
C VAL A 666 -1.02 -22.02 9.86
N GLU A 667 0.30 -22.12 9.73
CA GLU A 667 1.25 -21.81 10.80
C GLU A 667 1.43 -20.28 10.97
N GLY A 668 1.17 -19.52 9.90
CA GLY A 668 1.15 -18.07 9.86
C GLY A 668 2.09 -17.46 8.83
N GLU A 669 1.90 -16.17 8.61
CA GLU A 669 2.73 -15.31 7.76
C GLU A 669 3.68 -14.47 8.65
N LEU A 670 4.92 -14.25 8.20
CA LEU A 670 5.93 -13.45 8.91
C LEU A 670 6.14 -12.13 8.16
N ARG A 671 5.55 -11.04 8.65
CA ARG A 671 5.76 -9.69 8.12
C ARG A 671 7.00 -9.07 8.74
N VAL A 672 7.99 -8.75 7.91
CA VAL A 672 9.16 -7.95 8.31
C VAL A 672 8.85 -6.48 8.05
N ASN A 673 8.81 -5.68 9.12
CA ASN A 673 8.69 -4.22 9.03
C ASN A 673 10.06 -3.61 8.70
N MET A 674 10.11 -2.73 7.70
CA MET A 674 11.34 -2.12 7.19
C MET A 674 11.26 -0.59 7.29
N ILE A 675 12.36 0.02 7.74
CA ILE A 675 12.62 1.44 7.54
C ILE A 675 13.83 1.53 6.61
N TYR A 676 13.62 2.04 5.39
CA TYR A 676 14.63 2.04 4.33
C TYR A 676 15.22 0.63 4.08
N ASP A 677 16.48 0.40 4.39
CA ASP A 677 17.17 -0.90 4.30
C ASP A 677 17.20 -1.71 5.62
N THR A 678 16.63 -1.15 6.68
CA THR A 678 16.81 -1.63 8.05
C THR A 678 15.55 -2.33 8.58
N PRO A 679 15.59 -3.65 8.86
CA PRO A 679 14.53 -4.36 9.56
C PRO A 679 14.30 -3.81 10.98
N THR A 680 13.04 -3.64 11.38
CA THR A 680 12.67 -3.06 12.69
C THR A 680 11.88 -3.99 13.59
N GLU A 681 11.04 -4.86 13.04
CA GLU A 681 10.18 -5.81 13.76
C GLU A 681 9.82 -6.98 12.84
N ILE A 682 9.64 -8.17 13.40
CA ILE A 682 9.04 -9.33 12.71
C ILE A 682 7.69 -9.60 13.36
N ILE A 683 6.60 -9.48 12.60
CA ILE A 683 5.23 -9.75 13.06
C ILE A 683 4.78 -11.08 12.48
N HIS A 684 4.59 -12.07 13.36
CA HIS A 684 3.97 -13.34 13.01
C HIS A 684 2.45 -13.21 13.08
N LYS A 685 1.80 -13.22 11.92
CA LYS A 685 0.33 -13.20 11.76
C LYS A 685 -0.16 -14.63 11.56
N LYS A 686 -0.75 -15.23 12.58
CA LYS A 686 -1.26 -16.61 12.51
C LYS A 686 -2.79 -16.61 12.29
N PRO A 687 -3.30 -17.16 11.17
CA PRO A 687 -4.74 -17.28 10.92
C PRO A 687 -5.53 -17.92 12.06
N ALA A 688 -6.84 -17.65 12.12
CA ALA A 688 -7.78 -18.41 12.93
C ALA A 688 -7.77 -19.90 12.52
N GLU A 689 -8.14 -20.79 13.44
CA GLU A 689 -8.12 -22.25 13.20
C GLU A 689 -9.00 -22.62 11.99
N GLY A 690 -8.40 -23.29 11.00
CA GLY A 690 -9.04 -23.66 9.73
C GLY A 690 -9.07 -22.56 8.66
N GLY A 691 -8.61 -21.35 8.96
CA GLY A 691 -8.50 -20.23 8.02
C GLY A 691 -7.14 -20.17 7.30
N ILE A 692 -7.11 -19.50 6.14
CA ILE A 692 -5.88 -19.17 5.41
C ILE A 692 -5.56 -17.66 5.42
N SER A 693 -6.54 -16.81 5.78
CA SER A 693 -6.36 -15.36 5.82
C SER A 693 -5.74 -14.92 7.15
N ALA A 694 -4.62 -14.22 7.07
CA ALA A 694 -3.81 -13.77 8.20
C ALA A 694 -4.14 -12.33 8.64
N THR A 695 -5.37 -11.86 8.43
CA THR A 695 -5.83 -10.52 8.82
C THR A 695 -6.48 -10.52 10.20
N LEU A 696 -6.42 -9.40 10.93
CA LEU A 696 -7.17 -9.25 12.20
C LEU A 696 -8.68 -9.41 11.99
N ALA A 697 -9.22 -8.93 10.85
CA ALA A 697 -10.63 -9.07 10.50
C ALA A 697 -11.07 -10.53 10.26
N SER A 698 -10.14 -11.41 9.88
CA SER A 698 -10.35 -12.87 9.76
C SER A 698 -9.98 -13.63 11.04
N GLY A 699 -9.84 -12.94 12.19
CA GLY A 699 -9.55 -13.55 13.49
C GLY A 699 -8.11 -14.02 13.68
N ALA A 700 -7.16 -13.53 12.86
CA ALA A 700 -5.76 -13.89 13.01
C ALA A 700 -5.13 -13.28 14.29
N THR A 701 -4.20 -14.01 14.90
CA THR A 701 -3.44 -13.57 16.08
C THR A 701 -2.07 -13.06 15.66
N TYR A 702 -1.65 -11.90 16.17
CA TYR A 702 -0.39 -11.25 15.80
C TYR A 702 0.60 -11.29 16.98
N VAL A 703 1.82 -11.74 16.74
CA VAL A 703 2.92 -11.75 17.73
C VAL A 703 4.15 -11.04 17.16
N SER A 704 4.71 -10.08 17.90
CA SER A 704 5.87 -9.30 17.47
C SER A 704 7.17 -9.83 18.09
N TYR A 705 8.21 -9.91 17.27
CA TYR A 705 9.57 -10.33 17.61
C TYR A 705 10.61 -9.30 17.17
N ALA A 706 11.78 -9.33 17.79
CA ALA A 706 12.91 -8.50 17.38
C ALA A 706 13.52 -9.03 16.06
N PRO A 707 14.11 -8.16 15.20
CA PRO A 707 14.75 -8.60 13.96
C PRO A 707 15.98 -9.51 14.12
N ASP A 708 16.52 -9.61 15.32
CA ASP A 708 17.62 -10.47 15.72
C ASP A 708 17.18 -11.63 16.64
N ASP A 709 15.87 -11.91 16.72
CA ASP A 709 15.36 -13.07 17.44
C ASP A 709 15.95 -14.37 16.86
N PRO A 710 16.58 -15.24 17.69
CA PRO A 710 17.21 -16.48 17.23
C PRO A 710 16.29 -17.42 16.45
N GLN A 711 14.96 -17.35 16.65
CA GLN A 711 13.99 -18.14 15.90
C GLN A 711 14.00 -17.82 14.39
N PHE A 712 14.34 -16.60 14.00
CA PHE A 712 14.26 -16.11 12.63
C PHE A 712 15.62 -15.74 12.01
N GLU A 713 16.74 -16.02 12.69
CA GLU A 713 18.10 -15.74 12.20
C GLU A 713 18.34 -16.28 10.78
N PRO A 714 17.96 -17.53 10.41
CA PRO A 714 18.20 -18.04 9.06
C PRO A 714 17.44 -17.27 7.98
N MET A 715 16.15 -17.00 8.21
CA MET A 715 15.30 -16.19 7.32
C MET A 715 15.91 -14.80 7.13
N MET A 716 16.24 -14.13 8.23
CA MET A 716 16.71 -12.75 8.22
C MET A 716 18.11 -12.61 7.59
N LYS A 717 18.97 -13.62 7.76
CA LYS A 717 20.27 -13.70 7.10
C LYS A 717 20.12 -13.86 5.58
N SER A 718 19.21 -14.72 5.12
CA SER A 718 18.93 -14.90 3.69
C SER A 718 18.34 -13.62 3.07
N PHE A 719 17.32 -13.05 3.72
CA PHE A 719 16.67 -11.83 3.24
C PHE A 719 17.62 -10.63 3.17
N LYS A 720 18.52 -10.45 4.15
CA LYS A 720 19.55 -9.39 4.12
C LYS A 720 20.57 -9.58 2.99
N ALA A 721 20.80 -10.81 2.52
CA ALA A 721 21.66 -11.07 1.36
C ALA A 721 20.94 -10.76 0.04
N ASP A 722 19.62 -11.03 -0.04
CA ASP A 722 18.81 -10.70 -1.21
C ASP A 722 18.49 -9.20 -1.31
N LEU A 723 18.38 -8.48 -0.19
CA LEU A 723 17.90 -7.10 -0.10
C LEU A 723 18.56 -6.11 -1.09
N PRO A 724 19.88 -6.10 -1.32
CA PRO A 724 20.51 -5.21 -2.31
C PRO A 724 20.11 -5.52 -3.76
N THR A 725 19.62 -6.74 -4.02
CA THR A 725 19.26 -7.26 -5.35
C THR A 725 17.79 -7.04 -5.69
N ILE A 726 16.91 -6.84 -4.70
CA ILE A 726 15.46 -6.66 -4.92
C ILE A 726 15.16 -5.51 -5.88
N MET A 727 15.75 -4.33 -5.65
CA MET A 727 15.53 -3.14 -6.48
C MET A 727 16.08 -3.32 -7.93
N PRO A 728 17.31 -3.84 -8.13
CA PRO A 728 17.75 -4.31 -9.45
C PRO A 728 16.80 -5.30 -10.14
N SER A 729 16.36 -6.36 -9.44
CA SER A 729 15.47 -7.39 -10.01
C SER A 729 14.17 -6.81 -10.58
N ILE A 730 13.55 -5.86 -9.88
CA ILE A 730 12.31 -5.20 -10.35
C ILE A 730 12.55 -4.06 -11.37
N GLY A 731 13.76 -3.94 -11.92
CA GLY A 731 14.10 -2.90 -12.90
C GLY A 731 14.08 -1.49 -12.31
N MET A 732 14.60 -1.35 -11.09
CA MET A 732 14.71 -0.10 -10.31
C MET A 732 16.12 0.08 -9.70
N GLU A 733 17.16 -0.43 -10.38
CA GLU A 733 18.56 -0.23 -9.98
C GLU A 733 18.87 1.26 -9.73
N GLY A 734 19.61 1.55 -8.66
CA GLY A 734 19.95 2.92 -8.25
C GLY A 734 18.81 3.69 -7.56
N THR A 735 17.57 3.20 -7.58
CA THR A 735 16.47 3.81 -6.82
C THR A 735 16.53 3.37 -5.36
N PRO A 736 16.40 4.28 -4.38
CA PRO A 736 16.30 3.93 -2.96
C PRO A 736 15.11 2.99 -2.67
N LEU A 737 15.28 2.10 -1.70
CA LEU A 737 14.16 1.39 -1.07
C LEU A 737 13.16 2.41 -0.46
N PRO A 738 11.86 2.09 -0.38
CA PRO A 738 10.88 2.98 0.26
C PRO A 738 11.24 3.30 1.72
N LEU A 739 10.84 4.46 2.23
CA LEU A 739 11.13 4.87 3.61
C LEU A 739 10.50 3.95 4.65
N ILE A 740 9.25 3.52 4.42
CA ILE A 740 8.50 2.60 5.27
C ILE A 740 7.83 1.59 4.35
N TRP A 741 8.13 0.31 4.53
CA TRP A 741 7.54 -0.79 3.76
C TRP A 741 7.57 -2.09 4.56
N THR A 742 6.92 -3.14 4.05
CA THR A 742 7.00 -4.48 4.64
C THR A 742 7.26 -5.56 3.58
N SER A 743 7.90 -6.64 4.03
CA SER A 743 8.05 -7.88 3.26
C SER A 743 7.35 -8.99 4.01
N ASP A 744 6.37 -9.64 3.37
CA ASP A 744 5.49 -10.59 4.03
C ASP A 744 5.83 -12.01 3.54
N PHE A 745 6.34 -12.85 4.45
CA PHE A 745 6.86 -14.18 4.16
C PHE A 745 5.89 -15.28 4.56
N ILE A 746 5.76 -16.30 3.72
CA ILE A 746 5.00 -17.51 3.97
C ILE A 746 5.98 -18.67 4.14
N LEU A 747 5.74 -19.53 5.14
CA LEU A 747 6.57 -20.72 5.36
C LEU A 747 6.37 -21.73 4.22
N GLY A 748 7.48 -22.17 3.63
CA GLY A 748 7.50 -23.22 2.63
C GLY A 748 7.74 -24.61 3.21
N GLU A 749 7.83 -25.60 2.33
CA GLU A 749 8.26 -26.95 2.68
C GLU A 749 9.63 -26.91 3.36
N LYS A 750 9.85 -27.83 4.32
CA LYS A 750 11.16 -27.94 4.96
C LYS A 750 12.19 -28.44 3.96
N ASP A 751 13.43 -27.92 4.06
CA ASP A 751 14.52 -28.36 3.20
C ASP A 751 14.95 -29.81 3.53
N ALA A 752 15.94 -30.32 2.79
CA ALA A 752 16.43 -31.70 2.95
C ALA A 752 17.04 -31.98 4.34
N ASP A 753 17.46 -30.94 5.07
CA ASP A 753 18.02 -31.00 6.42
C ASP A 753 16.95 -30.75 7.51
N GLY A 754 15.72 -30.41 7.13
CA GLY A 754 14.58 -30.16 8.02
C GLY A 754 14.42 -28.70 8.45
N ASN A 755 15.19 -27.77 7.89
CA ASN A 755 15.07 -26.34 8.19
C ASN A 755 13.84 -25.73 7.51
N ASP A 756 13.34 -24.63 8.05
CA ASP A 756 12.24 -23.88 7.44
C ASP A 756 12.71 -23.06 6.23
N THR A 757 11.93 -23.08 5.15
CA THR A 757 12.09 -22.19 3.99
C THR A 757 11.05 -21.08 4.04
N TYR A 758 11.35 -19.94 3.43
CA TYR A 758 10.54 -18.72 3.54
C TYR A 758 10.45 -18.03 2.18
N PHE A 759 9.23 -17.78 1.71
CA PHE A 759 8.97 -17.18 0.41
C PHE A 759 8.16 -15.89 0.56
N VAL A 760 8.55 -14.82 -0.14
CA VAL A 760 7.78 -13.56 -0.13
C VAL A 760 6.44 -13.77 -0.84
N GLY A 761 5.35 -13.50 -0.14
CA GLY A 761 3.98 -13.51 -0.63
C GLY A 761 3.52 -12.17 -1.20
N GLU A 762 4.06 -11.06 -0.69
CA GLU A 762 3.90 -9.68 -1.18
C GLU A 762 4.91 -8.71 -0.54
N PHE A 763 5.11 -7.56 -1.18
CA PHE A 763 5.71 -6.37 -0.56
C PHE A 763 4.64 -5.28 -0.40
N ASN A 764 4.60 -4.62 0.76
CA ASN A 764 3.72 -3.48 1.00
C ASN A 764 4.57 -2.20 0.97
N CYS A 765 4.47 -1.41 -0.11
CA CYS A 765 5.33 -0.24 -0.33
C CYS A 765 4.58 1.10 -0.32
N SER A 766 3.24 1.08 -0.35
CA SER A 766 2.39 2.28 -0.31
C SER A 766 1.76 2.46 1.05
N CYS A 767 1.84 3.68 1.59
CA CYS A 767 1.09 4.14 2.76
C CYS A 767 1.15 3.23 4.01
N VAL A 768 2.23 2.47 4.20
CA VAL A 768 2.45 1.64 5.39
C VAL A 768 2.49 2.51 6.65
N GLY A 769 1.79 2.08 7.69
CA GLY A 769 1.72 2.78 8.98
C GLY A 769 2.67 2.18 10.02
N ILE A 770 3.29 3.06 10.82
CA ILE A 770 3.96 2.71 12.09
C ILE A 770 3.16 3.23 13.29
N THR A 771 1.84 3.41 13.14
CA THR A 771 0.93 3.93 14.18
C THR A 771 1.02 3.15 15.50
N GLN A 772 1.24 1.83 15.45
CA GLN A 772 1.42 0.99 16.65
C GLN A 772 2.89 0.97 17.15
N GLN A 773 3.81 1.51 16.36
CA GLN A 773 5.25 1.52 16.56
C GLN A 773 5.82 2.96 16.60
N LEU A 774 5.10 3.92 17.20
CA LEU A 774 5.55 5.33 17.25
C LEU A 774 6.95 5.54 17.86
N HIS A 775 7.45 4.59 18.65
CA HIS A 775 8.84 4.59 19.13
C HIS A 775 9.89 4.51 18.00
N LEU A 776 9.50 4.16 16.77
CA LEU A 776 10.34 4.13 15.58
C LEU A 776 10.36 5.46 14.80
N THR A 777 9.54 6.47 15.17
CA THR A 777 9.47 7.75 14.44
C THR A 777 10.82 8.47 14.38
N GLY A 778 11.64 8.36 15.43
CA GLY A 778 13.03 8.81 15.44
C GLY A 778 13.88 8.17 14.34
N LYS A 779 13.74 6.86 14.11
CA LYS A 779 14.43 6.13 13.02
C LYS A 779 13.90 6.51 11.64
N VAL A 780 12.59 6.73 11.50
CA VAL A 780 11.98 7.25 10.27
C VAL A 780 12.54 8.64 9.94
N ALA A 781 12.65 9.52 10.94
CA ALA A 781 13.25 10.84 10.79
C ALA A 781 14.76 10.76 10.43
N ASP A 782 15.53 9.87 11.07
CA ASP A 782 16.94 9.65 10.73
C ASP A 782 17.13 9.14 9.29
N ALA A 783 16.28 8.20 8.84
CA ALA A 783 16.30 7.70 7.47
C ALA A 783 15.88 8.80 6.46
N ALA A 784 14.81 9.55 6.74
CA ALA A 784 14.37 10.66 5.88
C ALA A 784 15.41 11.80 5.79
N ILE A 785 16.11 12.10 6.88
CA ILE A 785 17.23 13.05 6.91
C ILE A 785 18.42 12.49 6.12
N SER A 786 18.78 11.21 6.29
CA SER A 786 19.84 10.55 5.52
C SER A 786 19.57 10.66 4.01
N ILE A 787 18.36 10.30 3.57
CA ILE A 787 17.93 10.43 2.17
C ILE A 787 17.98 11.90 1.71
N SER A 788 17.55 12.85 2.55
CA SER A 788 17.63 14.31 2.29
C SER A 788 19.03 14.93 2.32
N THR A 789 20.03 14.24 2.89
CA THR A 789 21.38 14.82 3.14
C THR A 789 22.53 14.07 2.47
N ALA A 790 22.25 12.94 1.81
CA ALA A 790 23.17 12.23 0.94
C ALA A 790 23.66 13.15 -0.20
N GLY A 791 24.73 13.90 0.10
CA GLY A 791 25.22 15.05 -0.67
C GLY A 791 26.08 16.04 0.13
N ALA A 792 26.00 16.05 1.48
CA ALA A 792 26.72 17.02 2.33
C ALA A 792 27.81 16.40 3.24
N ALA A 793 29.02 16.26 2.67
CA ALA A 793 30.34 16.23 3.32
C ALA A 793 30.63 15.31 4.54
N ALA A 794 31.32 14.20 4.29
CA ALA A 794 32.42 13.71 5.15
C ALA A 794 33.44 12.86 4.34
N ALA A 795 34.73 13.19 4.45
CA ALA A 795 35.87 12.38 3.99
C ALA A 795 36.76 12.08 5.23
N ALA A 796 37.63 11.07 5.31
CA ALA A 796 38.26 10.16 4.35
C ALA A 796 38.80 8.92 5.15
N PRO A 797 39.72 8.07 4.64
CA PRO A 797 39.99 7.58 3.27
C PRO A 797 39.60 6.06 3.19
N ALA A 798 39.90 5.25 2.16
CA ALA A 798 40.63 5.43 0.89
C ALA A 798 39.85 4.73 -0.25
N GLU A 799 40.53 4.18 -1.28
CA GLU A 799 39.90 3.49 -2.42
C GLU A 799 40.43 2.04 -2.66
N PRO A 800 39.81 1.25 -3.56
CA PRO A 800 39.93 1.45 -5.01
C PRO A 800 38.61 1.67 -5.79
N VAL A 801 38.62 2.65 -6.70
CA VAL A 801 37.81 2.77 -7.94
C VAL A 801 36.27 2.64 -7.79
N LYS A 802 35.59 3.78 -7.60
CA LYS A 802 34.12 3.89 -7.68
C LYS A 802 33.63 4.05 -9.13
N LYS A 803 32.66 3.21 -9.53
CA LYS A 803 31.76 3.49 -10.67
C LYS A 803 30.76 4.57 -10.19
N LEU A 804 30.75 5.75 -10.82
CA LEU A 804 29.79 6.82 -10.48
C LEU A 804 28.37 6.38 -10.87
N THR A 805 27.50 6.21 -9.88
CA THR A 805 26.09 5.83 -10.07
C THR A 805 25.20 7.05 -10.31
N ALA A 806 24.30 6.92 -11.29
CA ALA A 806 23.27 7.90 -11.59
C ALA A 806 22.13 7.82 -10.55
N GLY A 807 21.69 8.94 -9.98
CA GLY A 807 20.62 8.93 -8.97
C GLY A 807 20.41 10.23 -8.17
N ALA A 808 21.35 11.17 -8.22
CA ALA A 808 21.04 12.56 -7.89
C ALA A 808 20.31 13.22 -9.07
N VAL A 809 19.31 14.05 -8.78
CA VAL A 809 18.98 15.14 -9.71
C VAL A 809 20.18 16.06 -9.72
N VAL A 810 20.75 16.20 -10.90
CA VAL A 810 21.87 17.07 -11.16
C VAL A 810 21.27 18.36 -11.71
N GLU A 811 21.15 19.39 -10.87
CA GLU A 811 20.77 20.74 -11.32
C GLU A 811 21.84 21.31 -12.26
N ILE A 812 21.45 22.23 -13.15
CA ILE A 812 22.41 22.87 -14.05
C ILE A 812 23.34 23.80 -13.28
N LEU A 813 24.65 23.67 -13.50
CA LEU A 813 25.65 24.51 -12.84
C LEU A 813 25.55 25.97 -13.30
N ALA A 814 26.00 26.88 -12.44
CA ALA A 814 26.18 28.28 -12.79
C ALA A 814 27.16 28.41 -13.97
N GLN A 815 26.75 29.15 -15.00
CA GLN A 815 27.55 29.33 -16.22
C GLN A 815 28.91 30.00 -15.90
N PRO A 816 30.00 29.66 -16.61
CA PRO A 816 31.28 30.33 -16.41
C PRO A 816 31.18 31.83 -16.72
N ALA A 817 31.80 32.67 -15.90
CA ALA A 817 31.77 34.13 -16.10
C ALA A 817 32.43 34.59 -17.41
N GLU A 818 33.44 33.83 -17.88
CA GLU A 818 34.19 34.07 -19.12
C GLU A 818 34.29 32.73 -19.89
N PRO A 819 33.24 32.32 -20.62
CA PRO A 819 33.17 30.99 -21.23
C PRO A 819 34.05 30.87 -22.49
N VAL A 820 34.78 29.77 -22.63
CA VAL A 820 35.66 29.45 -23.78
C VAL A 820 34.87 29.32 -25.09
N GLY A 821 33.59 28.95 -24.98
CA GLY A 821 32.66 28.78 -26.07
C GLY A 821 31.29 28.40 -25.54
N LYS A 822 30.32 28.25 -26.45
CA LYS A 822 28.93 27.91 -26.15
C LYS A 822 28.51 26.66 -26.92
N ILE A 823 27.99 25.65 -26.22
CA ILE A 823 27.41 24.42 -26.79
C ILE A 823 26.04 24.20 -26.16
N VAL A 824 24.99 24.16 -26.99
CA VAL A 824 23.61 23.97 -26.53
C VAL A 824 23.15 22.53 -26.77
N VAL A 825 22.36 21.97 -25.84
CA VAL A 825 21.73 20.66 -26.01
C VAL A 825 20.28 20.87 -26.45
N VAL A 826 19.88 20.33 -27.60
CA VAL A 826 18.55 20.56 -28.19
C VAL A 826 17.68 19.35 -27.93
N GLU A 827 16.58 19.53 -27.20
CA GLU A 827 15.64 18.46 -26.81
C GLU A 827 14.19 18.87 -27.15
N CYS A 828 13.21 18.00 -26.91
CA CYS A 828 11.78 18.33 -26.98
C CYS A 828 11.15 18.25 -25.58
N GLU A 829 10.04 18.98 -25.37
CA GLU A 829 9.18 18.81 -24.19
C GLU A 829 8.36 17.51 -24.32
N GLY A 830 8.09 16.83 -23.19
CA GLY A 830 7.39 15.54 -23.15
C GLY A 830 8.23 14.35 -23.59
N GLY A 831 7.60 13.17 -23.68
CA GLY A 831 8.22 11.88 -24.06
C GLY A 831 8.59 10.97 -22.89
N SER A 832 8.53 9.65 -23.12
CA SER A 832 8.83 8.61 -22.12
C SER A 832 10.33 8.49 -21.78
N ASP A 833 11.20 9.19 -22.50
CA ASP A 833 12.65 9.22 -22.32
C ASP A 833 13.13 10.34 -21.36
N LYS A 834 12.23 11.22 -20.91
CA LYS A 834 12.57 12.32 -20.01
C LYS A 834 12.51 11.86 -18.56
N LYS A 835 13.43 12.38 -17.75
CA LYS A 835 13.18 12.53 -16.32
C LYS A 835 12.12 13.62 -16.17
N SER A 836 11.60 13.69 -14.96
CA SER A 836 10.58 14.65 -14.59
C SER A 836 11.08 16.11 -14.48
N ASP A 837 12.39 16.37 -14.67
CA ASP A 837 12.93 17.73 -14.90
C ASP A 837 12.70 18.23 -16.34
N GLY A 838 11.96 17.46 -17.15
CA GLY A 838 11.66 17.72 -18.55
C GLY A 838 12.80 17.32 -19.50
N HIS A 839 13.97 16.95 -18.99
CA HIS A 839 15.16 16.64 -19.76
C HIS A 839 15.48 15.14 -19.73
N ARG A 840 16.26 14.65 -20.71
CA ARG A 840 16.73 13.25 -20.65
C ARG A 840 17.68 13.04 -19.47
N GLY A 841 17.79 11.78 -19.03
CA GLY A 841 18.61 11.35 -17.89
C GLY A 841 20.03 11.94 -17.84
N ASP A 842 20.64 12.08 -19.02
CA ASP A 842 22.02 12.46 -19.26
C ASP A 842 22.23 13.92 -19.72
N THR A 843 21.16 14.67 -19.99
CA THR A 843 21.20 16.04 -20.53
C THR A 843 21.91 17.03 -19.63
N ILE A 844 21.39 17.25 -18.42
CA ILE A 844 22.02 18.17 -17.46
C ILE A 844 23.41 17.68 -17.02
N PRO A 845 23.65 16.38 -16.78
CA PRO A 845 25.00 15.84 -16.60
C PRO A 845 25.99 16.16 -17.74
N ILE A 846 25.56 16.18 -19.00
CA ILE A 846 26.39 16.61 -20.14
C ILE A 846 26.64 18.13 -20.10
N CYS A 847 25.60 18.94 -19.84
CA CYS A 847 25.75 20.40 -19.69
C CYS A 847 26.74 20.74 -18.56
N ASN A 848 26.65 20.07 -17.42
CA ASN A 848 27.54 20.31 -16.28
C ASN A 848 28.97 19.91 -16.57
N ALA A 849 29.19 18.77 -17.23
CA ALA A 849 30.54 18.36 -17.66
C ALA A 849 31.17 19.35 -18.65
N LEU A 850 30.38 20.08 -19.44
CA LEU A 850 30.84 21.19 -20.29
C LEU A 850 31.14 22.46 -19.46
N ILE A 851 30.27 22.80 -18.50
CA ILE A 851 30.44 23.95 -17.59
C ILE A 851 31.70 23.82 -16.72
N GLU A 852 31.95 22.65 -16.16
CA GLU A 852 33.16 22.33 -15.39
C GLU A 852 34.45 22.47 -16.24
N LYS A 853 34.34 22.28 -17.56
CA LYS A 853 35.43 22.50 -18.53
C LYS A 853 35.50 23.94 -19.06
N GLY A 854 34.74 24.87 -18.48
CA GLY A 854 34.78 26.30 -18.81
C GLY A 854 33.96 26.71 -20.04
N TRP A 855 33.01 25.90 -20.48
CA TRP A 855 32.09 26.24 -21.58
C TRP A 855 30.74 26.70 -21.04
N SER A 856 30.06 27.57 -21.77
CA SER A 856 28.63 27.81 -21.55
C SER A 856 27.85 26.67 -22.18
N ALA A 857 26.97 26.04 -21.42
CA ALA A 857 26.13 24.95 -21.89
C ALA A 857 24.82 24.88 -21.12
N TYR A 858 23.72 24.64 -21.84
CA TYR A 858 22.38 24.45 -21.29
C TYR A 858 21.47 23.76 -22.31
N PRO A 859 20.37 23.13 -21.86
CA PRO A 859 19.36 22.60 -22.76
C PRO A 859 18.47 23.71 -23.33
N ILE A 860 17.92 23.49 -24.52
CA ILE A 860 16.82 24.25 -25.10
C ILE A 860 15.75 23.28 -25.65
N PHE A 861 14.48 23.64 -25.46
CA PHE A 861 13.36 22.86 -25.99
C PHE A 861 12.92 23.36 -27.36
N TYR A 862 12.89 22.45 -28.32
CA TYR A 862 12.42 22.65 -29.69
C TYR A 862 10.96 22.22 -29.85
N SER A 863 10.23 23.02 -30.64
CA SER A 863 9.06 22.61 -31.41
C SER A 863 9.07 23.40 -32.72
N ASP A 864 8.30 23.01 -33.72
CA ASP A 864 8.25 23.73 -35.00
C ASP A 864 7.79 25.19 -34.82
N ALA A 865 6.99 25.47 -33.78
CA ALA A 865 6.59 26.82 -33.40
C ALA A 865 7.74 27.67 -32.82
N LYS A 866 8.78 27.04 -32.26
CA LYS A 866 9.98 27.68 -31.71
C LYS A 866 11.16 27.70 -32.70
N LEU A 867 10.98 27.27 -33.96
CA LEU A 867 12.07 27.07 -34.92
C LEU A 867 12.99 28.28 -35.07
N GLU A 868 12.46 29.48 -35.31
CA GLU A 868 13.29 30.67 -35.56
C GLU A 868 14.04 31.12 -34.29
N GLU A 869 13.47 30.89 -33.10
CA GLU A 869 14.12 31.15 -31.81
C GLU A 869 15.30 30.20 -31.59
N VAL A 870 15.05 28.88 -31.67
CA VAL A 870 16.08 27.85 -31.50
C VAL A 870 17.17 28.00 -32.56
N LYS A 871 16.81 28.25 -33.83
CA LYS A 871 17.76 28.48 -34.93
C LYS A 871 18.67 29.67 -34.66
N ALA A 872 18.12 30.82 -34.27
CA ALA A 872 18.91 32.01 -33.93
C ALA A 872 19.86 31.74 -32.75
N GLU A 873 19.39 31.01 -31.74
CA GLU A 873 20.17 30.61 -30.59
C GLU A 873 21.33 29.67 -30.97
N LEU A 874 21.07 28.63 -31.78
CA LEU A 874 22.11 27.72 -32.26
C LEU A 874 23.15 28.42 -33.14
N LEU A 875 22.75 29.39 -33.95
CA LEU A 875 23.67 30.23 -34.75
C LEU A 875 24.61 31.10 -33.89
N SER A 876 24.30 31.30 -32.60
CA SER A 876 25.21 31.96 -31.64
C SER A 876 26.25 31.03 -31.01
N CYS A 877 26.15 29.71 -31.24
CA CYS A 877 26.95 28.68 -30.59
C CYS A 877 28.15 28.24 -31.44
N LYS A 878 29.14 27.58 -30.80
CA LYS A 878 30.21 26.87 -31.53
C LYS A 878 29.79 25.45 -31.94
N GLY A 879 28.79 24.89 -31.31
CA GLY A 879 28.24 23.58 -31.63
C GLY A 879 26.95 23.28 -30.88
N TYR A 880 26.32 22.15 -31.21
CA TYR A 880 25.10 21.69 -30.53
C TYR A 880 24.99 20.17 -30.50
N ILE A 881 24.35 19.66 -29.44
CA ILE A 881 24.04 18.24 -29.26
C ILE A 881 22.54 18.05 -29.47
N ALA A 882 22.14 17.39 -30.56
CA ALA A 882 20.74 17.04 -30.80
C ALA A 882 20.34 15.79 -30.00
N ARG A 883 19.31 15.91 -29.16
CA ARG A 883 18.74 14.85 -28.31
C ARG A 883 17.23 14.72 -28.56
N ILE A 884 16.88 14.72 -29.84
CA ILE A 884 15.51 14.60 -30.34
C ILE A 884 15.42 13.33 -31.17
N ASN A 885 14.41 12.50 -30.90
CA ASN A 885 13.96 11.48 -31.83
C ASN A 885 12.72 12.01 -32.58
N PRO A 886 12.85 12.46 -33.84
CA PRO A 886 11.71 13.03 -34.57
C PRO A 886 10.61 11.96 -34.78
N GLY A 887 9.34 12.39 -34.76
CA GLY A 887 8.18 11.50 -34.83
C GLY A 887 7.68 10.97 -33.47
N ALA A 888 8.42 11.19 -32.37
CA ALA A 888 7.99 10.83 -31.01
C ALA A 888 7.36 11.99 -30.20
N TYR A 889 7.24 13.18 -30.81
CA TYR A 889 6.80 14.41 -30.14
C TYR A 889 5.82 15.20 -31.02
N ASP A 890 4.70 15.63 -30.44
CA ASP A 890 3.71 16.47 -31.14
C ASP A 890 4.30 17.84 -31.52
N GLY A 891 3.98 18.31 -32.72
CA GLY A 891 4.47 19.61 -33.22
C GLY A 891 5.96 19.65 -33.56
N VAL A 892 6.58 18.50 -33.82
CA VAL A 892 7.98 18.36 -34.27
C VAL A 892 8.03 17.60 -35.59
N THR A 893 8.13 18.33 -36.70
CA THR A 893 8.20 17.73 -38.05
C THR A 893 9.65 17.40 -38.39
N GLN A 894 9.92 16.15 -38.76
CA GLN A 894 11.29 15.68 -39.05
C GLN A 894 12.00 16.53 -40.11
N SER A 895 11.36 16.75 -41.26
CA SER A 895 11.95 17.51 -42.38
C SER A 895 12.24 18.97 -42.03
N THR A 896 11.41 19.57 -41.18
CA THR A 896 11.60 20.91 -40.62
C THR A 896 12.83 20.98 -39.71
N LEU A 897 12.95 20.03 -38.77
CA LEU A 897 14.09 19.90 -37.85
C LEU A 897 15.41 19.62 -38.61
N ASP A 898 15.40 18.68 -39.54
CA ASP A 898 16.55 18.31 -40.36
C ASP A 898 17.01 19.49 -41.26
N SER A 899 16.08 20.30 -41.79
CA SER A 899 16.43 21.53 -42.53
C SER A 899 17.11 22.54 -41.62
N MET A 900 16.56 22.81 -40.43
CA MET A 900 17.16 23.73 -39.45
C MET A 900 18.59 23.28 -39.08
N PHE A 901 18.78 22.00 -38.77
CA PHE A 901 20.08 21.45 -38.40
C PHE A 901 21.10 21.50 -39.55
N ARG A 902 20.68 21.26 -40.80
CA ARG A 902 21.52 21.44 -42.00
C ARG A 902 21.92 22.90 -42.22
N GLU A 903 20.99 23.84 -42.08
CA GLU A 903 21.26 25.27 -42.24
C GLU A 903 22.23 25.81 -41.17
N VAL A 904 22.04 25.40 -39.91
CA VAL A 904 22.92 25.74 -38.79
C VAL A 904 24.32 25.12 -39.00
N ALA A 905 24.41 23.87 -39.46
CA ALA A 905 25.69 23.23 -39.79
C ALA A 905 26.40 23.92 -40.97
N ALA A 906 25.67 24.29 -42.02
CA ALA A 906 26.20 25.03 -43.17
C ALA A 906 26.70 26.43 -42.82
N ALA A 907 26.17 27.05 -41.76
CA ALA A 907 26.67 28.31 -41.20
C ALA A 907 27.99 28.16 -40.40
N GLY A 908 28.50 26.93 -40.22
CA GLY A 908 29.76 26.63 -39.55
C GLY A 908 29.64 26.20 -38.09
N VAL A 909 28.42 26.10 -37.53
CA VAL A 909 28.17 25.59 -36.18
C VAL A 909 28.32 24.07 -36.18
N LYS A 910 29.10 23.51 -35.25
CA LYS A 910 29.45 22.09 -35.27
C LYS A 910 28.31 21.23 -34.71
N ALA A 911 27.64 20.50 -35.60
CA ALA A 911 26.64 19.49 -35.24
C ALA A 911 27.33 18.25 -34.66
N MET A 912 27.09 17.94 -33.39
CA MET A 912 27.74 16.82 -32.70
C MET A 912 27.28 15.44 -33.19
N SER A 913 26.06 15.38 -33.72
CA SER A 913 25.62 14.35 -34.65
C SER A 913 25.00 15.08 -35.83
N HIS A 914 25.66 15.06 -36.99
CA HIS A 914 25.12 15.72 -38.18
C HIS A 914 23.83 15.01 -38.64
N PRO A 915 22.75 15.71 -39.02
CA PRO A 915 21.49 15.07 -39.41
C PRO A 915 21.70 14.03 -40.53
N ASP A 916 22.52 14.33 -41.54
CA ASP A 916 22.80 13.37 -42.62
C ASP A 916 23.60 12.14 -42.16
N ALA A 917 24.39 12.25 -41.09
CA ALA A 917 25.07 11.10 -40.50
C ALA A 917 24.07 10.25 -39.72
N MET A 918 23.18 10.85 -38.92
CA MET A 918 22.07 10.15 -38.25
C MET A 918 21.18 9.42 -39.27
N ILE A 919 20.83 10.10 -40.36
CA ILE A 919 20.03 9.57 -41.46
C ILE A 919 20.76 8.39 -42.13
N LYS A 920 21.99 8.56 -42.61
CA LYS A 920 22.64 7.50 -43.42
C LYS A 920 23.22 6.36 -42.58
N MET A 921 23.85 6.65 -41.44
CA MET A 921 24.49 5.63 -40.61
C MET A 921 23.46 4.79 -39.84
N GLY A 922 22.39 5.43 -39.33
CA GLY A 922 21.28 4.76 -38.65
C GLY A 922 20.19 4.22 -39.58
N ALA A 923 20.45 4.17 -40.89
CA ALA A 923 19.62 3.45 -41.86
C ALA A 923 20.19 2.05 -42.08
N LYS A 924 19.34 1.03 -42.24
CA LYS A 924 19.85 -0.34 -42.46
C LYS A 924 20.57 -0.50 -43.81
N ASP A 925 20.35 0.40 -44.78
CA ASP A 925 21.16 0.50 -46.01
C ASP A 925 22.66 0.69 -45.73
N ALA A 926 23.05 1.24 -44.56
CA ALA A 926 24.46 1.31 -44.13
C ALA A 926 25.14 -0.06 -44.12
N LEU A 927 24.42 -1.11 -43.72
CA LEU A 927 24.90 -2.50 -43.67
C LEU A 927 25.32 -3.01 -45.07
N VAL A 928 24.62 -2.56 -46.11
CA VAL A 928 24.95 -2.85 -47.51
C VAL A 928 26.19 -2.10 -47.94
N LYS A 929 26.40 -0.87 -47.44
CA LYS A 929 27.60 -0.06 -47.79
C LYS A 929 28.87 -0.52 -47.08
N ILE A 930 28.75 -1.03 -45.86
CA ILE A 930 29.90 -1.54 -45.10
C ILE A 930 30.20 -3.03 -45.38
N LYS A 931 29.44 -3.70 -46.26
CA LYS A 931 29.46 -5.17 -46.39
C LYS A 931 30.82 -5.78 -46.77
N ASP A 932 31.71 -4.99 -47.37
CA ASP A 932 33.06 -5.39 -47.79
C ASP A 932 34.14 -5.03 -46.74
N LEU A 933 33.75 -4.41 -45.61
CA LEU A 933 34.60 -4.22 -44.42
C LEU A 933 34.65 -5.50 -43.59
N SER A 934 35.62 -5.63 -42.67
CA SER A 934 35.77 -6.85 -41.85
C SER A 934 34.58 -7.12 -40.91
N CYS A 935 33.89 -6.06 -40.49
CA CYS A 935 32.66 -6.11 -39.70
C CYS A 935 31.37 -6.22 -40.56
N GLY A 936 31.51 -6.17 -41.90
CA GLY A 936 30.42 -6.25 -42.86
C GLY A 936 30.12 -7.69 -43.31
N MET A 937 28.88 -7.93 -43.73
CA MET A 937 28.43 -9.24 -44.23
C MET A 937 28.27 -9.19 -45.76
N PRO A 938 29.17 -9.81 -46.56
CA PRO A 938 29.21 -9.63 -48.03
C PRO A 938 27.92 -9.98 -48.78
N ASP A 939 27.16 -10.95 -48.25
CA ASP A 939 25.86 -11.40 -48.76
C ASP A 939 24.66 -10.57 -48.23
N THR A 940 24.91 -9.29 -47.93
CA THR A 940 23.89 -8.27 -47.63
C THR A 940 23.45 -7.55 -48.92
N TYR A 941 22.13 -7.44 -49.11
CA TYR A 941 21.49 -6.75 -50.25
C TYR A 941 20.51 -5.68 -49.77
N ALA A 942 20.16 -4.74 -50.64
CA ALA A 942 19.02 -3.85 -50.47
C ALA A 942 18.18 -3.80 -51.75
N TYR A 943 16.87 -3.71 -51.54
CA TYR A 943 15.87 -3.53 -52.59
C TYR A 943 15.29 -2.13 -52.47
N TYR A 944 15.48 -1.33 -53.52
CA TYR A 944 15.05 0.07 -53.60
C TYR A 944 13.70 0.23 -54.33
N ASP A 945 13.21 -0.83 -54.96
CA ASP A 945 11.95 -0.89 -55.68
C ASP A 945 11.37 -2.32 -55.64
N ILE A 946 10.07 -2.43 -55.93
CA ILE A 946 9.33 -3.70 -55.83
C ILE A 946 9.80 -4.72 -56.89
N ASP A 947 10.19 -4.26 -58.07
CA ASP A 947 10.60 -5.13 -59.17
C ASP A 947 11.92 -5.84 -58.85
N SER A 948 12.92 -5.10 -58.35
CA SER A 948 14.20 -5.65 -57.88
C SER A 948 14.03 -6.59 -56.69
N PHE A 949 13.12 -6.30 -55.76
CA PHE A 949 12.79 -7.23 -54.67
C PHE A 949 12.21 -8.54 -55.21
N LYS A 950 11.17 -8.47 -56.05
CA LYS A 950 10.51 -9.66 -56.63
C LYS A 950 11.43 -10.47 -57.54
N GLU A 951 12.39 -9.85 -58.21
CA GLU A 951 13.36 -10.54 -59.06
C GLU A 951 14.47 -11.23 -58.25
N GLN A 952 14.91 -10.66 -57.12
CA GLN A 952 16.14 -11.08 -56.43
C GLN A 952 15.91 -11.82 -55.11
N PHE A 953 14.86 -11.52 -54.34
CA PHE A 953 14.61 -12.21 -53.07
C PHE A 953 14.37 -13.72 -53.22
N PRO A 954 13.62 -14.22 -54.23
CA PRO A 954 13.50 -15.66 -54.47
C PRO A 954 14.86 -16.35 -54.71
N LYS A 955 15.84 -15.63 -55.27
CA LYS A 955 17.21 -16.13 -55.47
C LYS A 955 18.02 -16.12 -54.19
N SER A 956 17.84 -15.13 -53.31
CA SER A 956 18.58 -15.04 -52.03
C SER A 956 18.07 -16.06 -51.02
N ILE A 957 16.75 -16.21 -50.85
CA ILE A 957 16.14 -17.20 -49.93
C ILE A 957 16.42 -18.65 -50.35
N ALA A 958 16.70 -18.91 -51.63
CA ALA A 958 17.19 -20.20 -52.12
C ALA A 958 18.59 -20.58 -51.60
N THR A 959 19.39 -19.63 -51.08
CA THR A 959 20.74 -19.90 -50.55
C THR A 959 20.75 -20.30 -49.07
N GLY A 960 19.65 -20.09 -48.34
CA GLY A 960 19.54 -20.36 -46.91
C GLY A 960 18.58 -19.40 -46.21
N VAL A 961 18.50 -19.50 -44.88
CA VAL A 961 17.64 -18.65 -44.06
C VAL A 961 18.08 -17.19 -44.17
N ARG A 962 17.14 -16.29 -44.44
CA ARG A 962 17.36 -14.85 -44.60
C ARG A 962 16.71 -14.06 -43.48
N VAL A 963 17.13 -12.81 -43.31
CA VAL A 963 16.55 -11.82 -42.41
C VAL A 963 16.24 -10.59 -43.25
N LEU A 964 14.96 -10.34 -43.51
CA LEU A 964 14.52 -9.09 -44.11
C LEU A 964 14.34 -8.04 -43.03
N LYS A 965 14.76 -6.80 -43.30
CA LYS A 965 14.69 -5.69 -42.35
C LYS A 965 14.25 -4.41 -43.05
N GLN A 966 13.18 -3.77 -42.57
CA GLN A 966 12.80 -2.44 -43.06
C GLN A 966 13.90 -1.39 -42.74
N ASN A 967 14.16 -0.48 -43.68
CA ASN A 967 15.27 0.48 -43.61
C ASN A 967 15.25 1.38 -42.38
N ARG A 968 14.05 1.78 -41.95
CA ARG A 968 13.75 2.51 -40.72
C ARG A 968 12.81 1.67 -39.87
N GLY A 969 13.04 1.61 -38.57
CA GLY A 969 12.29 0.76 -37.64
C GLY A 969 13.19 0.31 -36.50
N SER A 970 12.63 0.16 -35.31
CA SER A 970 13.37 -0.11 -34.06
C SER A 970 12.78 -1.32 -33.32
N GLN A 971 13.50 -1.85 -32.33
CA GLN A 971 12.99 -2.89 -31.40
C GLN A 971 12.45 -4.16 -32.07
N GLY A 972 12.91 -4.51 -33.28
CA GLY A 972 12.49 -5.70 -34.02
C GLY A 972 11.33 -5.49 -35.00
N GLU A 973 10.72 -4.31 -35.04
CA GLU A 973 9.61 -3.96 -35.94
C GLU A 973 10.01 -4.10 -37.42
N GLY A 974 9.28 -4.89 -38.20
CA GLY A 974 9.57 -5.15 -39.61
C GLY A 974 10.92 -5.84 -39.83
N ILE A 975 11.37 -6.65 -38.86
CA ILE A 975 12.50 -7.57 -38.99
C ILE A 975 11.97 -9.01 -39.01
N TRP A 976 12.15 -9.69 -40.13
CA TRP A 976 11.55 -10.99 -40.43
C TRP A 976 12.62 -12.04 -40.71
N VAL A 977 12.70 -13.08 -39.87
CA VAL A 977 13.44 -14.30 -40.22
C VAL A 977 12.59 -15.10 -41.20
N CYS A 978 13.17 -15.39 -42.36
CA CYS A 978 12.53 -16.08 -43.47
C CYS A 978 13.26 -17.39 -43.73
N LYS A 979 12.55 -18.52 -43.66
CA LYS A 979 13.08 -19.86 -43.96
C LYS A 979 12.15 -20.54 -44.97
N VAL A 980 12.69 -21.21 -45.99
CA VAL A 980 11.87 -22.10 -46.84
C VAL A 980 11.34 -23.25 -45.98
N LYS A 981 10.03 -23.42 -45.92
CA LYS A 981 9.38 -24.46 -45.10
C LYS A 981 9.83 -25.85 -45.53
N GLU A 982 10.14 -26.70 -44.55
CA GLU A 982 10.73 -28.02 -44.75
C GLU A 982 9.87 -28.96 -45.63
N GLY A 983 10.53 -29.79 -46.44
CA GLY A 983 9.88 -30.71 -47.39
C GLY A 983 9.66 -30.15 -48.80
N GLN A 984 10.06 -28.89 -49.08
CA GLN A 984 9.97 -28.27 -50.40
C GLN A 984 11.32 -28.32 -51.15
N GLU A 985 11.71 -29.49 -51.62
CA GLU A 985 12.91 -29.67 -52.45
C GLU A 985 12.65 -29.23 -53.91
N GLY A 986 13.40 -28.23 -54.41
CA GLY A 986 13.29 -27.80 -55.80
C GLY A 986 13.78 -26.37 -56.07
N GLU A 987 13.40 -25.85 -57.23
CA GLU A 987 13.54 -24.42 -57.56
C GLU A 987 12.58 -23.59 -56.71
N VAL A 988 13.09 -22.50 -56.12
CA VAL A 988 12.28 -21.57 -55.34
C VAL A 988 11.43 -20.73 -56.29
N THR A 989 10.11 -20.77 -56.10
CA THR A 989 9.13 -20.04 -56.93
C THR A 989 8.21 -19.21 -56.05
N GLY A 990 7.41 -18.33 -56.65
CA GLY A 990 6.41 -17.52 -55.92
C GLY A 990 5.44 -18.34 -55.06
N ALA A 991 5.15 -19.59 -55.45
CA ALA A 991 4.28 -20.50 -54.71
C ALA A 991 4.97 -21.27 -53.56
N THR A 992 6.29 -21.16 -53.41
CA THR A 992 7.04 -21.80 -52.32
C THR A 992 6.64 -21.18 -50.97
N ILE A 993 6.37 -22.01 -49.96
CA ILE A 993 5.96 -21.57 -48.61
C ILE A 993 7.19 -21.23 -47.77
N LEU A 994 7.12 -20.10 -47.05
CA LEU A 994 8.07 -19.69 -46.02
C LEU A 994 7.52 -19.94 -44.62
N ASP A 995 8.37 -20.47 -43.74
CA ASP A 995 8.23 -20.28 -42.30
C ASP A 995 8.77 -18.87 -41.97
N LEU A 996 7.92 -18.02 -41.41
CA LEU A 996 8.24 -16.62 -41.07
C LEU A 996 8.23 -16.43 -39.56
N GLN A 997 9.16 -15.61 -39.04
CA GLN A 997 9.14 -15.14 -37.66
C GLN A 997 9.49 -13.65 -37.59
N GLU A 998 8.60 -12.82 -37.01
CA GLU A 998 8.89 -11.40 -36.76
C GLU A 998 9.65 -11.23 -35.43
N ALA A 999 10.62 -10.32 -35.38
CA ALA A 999 11.51 -10.15 -34.23
C ALA A 999 10.93 -9.26 -33.10
N VAL A 1000 9.85 -8.53 -33.36
CA VAL A 1000 9.24 -7.59 -32.41
C VAL A 1000 8.56 -8.30 -31.23
N ASP A 1001 7.84 -9.38 -31.50
CA ASP A 1001 7.03 -10.15 -30.55
C ASP A 1001 7.28 -11.68 -30.63
N ASN A 1002 8.12 -12.13 -31.58
CA ASN A 1002 8.33 -13.54 -31.95
C ASN A 1002 7.10 -14.24 -32.56
N HIS A 1003 6.15 -13.47 -33.10
CA HIS A 1003 5.07 -13.96 -33.97
C HIS A 1003 5.62 -14.87 -35.06
N LYS A 1004 4.92 -15.98 -35.31
CA LYS A 1004 5.23 -16.92 -36.40
C LYS A 1004 4.03 -17.14 -37.29
N GLU A 1005 4.28 -17.17 -38.59
CA GLU A 1005 3.27 -17.48 -39.59
C GLU A 1005 3.87 -18.16 -40.82
N GLU A 1006 2.99 -18.62 -41.72
CA GLU A 1006 3.36 -19.20 -43.00
C GLU A 1006 2.71 -18.41 -44.13
N LYS A 1007 3.48 -18.08 -45.17
CA LYS A 1007 2.98 -17.46 -46.41
C LYS A 1007 3.68 -18.04 -47.62
N SER A 1008 3.07 -17.93 -48.81
CA SER A 1008 3.82 -18.10 -50.06
C SER A 1008 4.82 -16.94 -50.24
N ILE A 1009 5.86 -17.15 -51.04
CA ILE A 1009 6.81 -16.10 -51.41
C ILE A 1009 6.09 -14.92 -52.08
N ASP A 1010 5.13 -15.15 -52.97
CA ASP A 1010 4.37 -14.08 -53.62
C ASP A 1010 3.52 -13.28 -52.61
N ASP A 1011 2.84 -13.95 -51.68
CA ASP A 1011 2.04 -13.28 -50.63
C ASP A 1011 2.94 -12.48 -49.68
N PHE A 1012 4.08 -13.03 -49.27
CA PHE A 1012 5.02 -12.35 -48.37
C PHE A 1012 5.75 -11.19 -49.05
N MET A 1013 6.13 -11.33 -50.32
CA MET A 1013 6.69 -10.20 -51.09
C MET A 1013 5.66 -9.10 -51.28
N THR A 1014 4.39 -9.45 -51.53
CA THR A 1014 3.28 -8.47 -51.62
C THR A 1014 3.05 -7.76 -50.28
N PHE A 1015 3.08 -8.49 -49.16
CA PHE A 1015 3.04 -7.90 -47.82
C PHE A 1015 4.22 -6.94 -47.57
N CYS A 1016 5.43 -7.31 -47.98
CA CYS A 1016 6.63 -6.50 -47.80
C CYS A 1016 6.70 -5.25 -48.69
N GLU A 1017 5.81 -5.07 -49.67
CA GLU A 1017 5.74 -3.82 -50.46
C GLU A 1017 5.57 -2.58 -49.57
N GLN A 1018 4.90 -2.72 -48.41
CA GLN A 1018 4.74 -1.63 -47.43
C GLN A 1018 6.07 -1.08 -46.88
N TYR A 1019 7.13 -1.87 -46.87
CA TYR A 1019 8.48 -1.45 -46.42
C TYR A 1019 9.31 -0.80 -47.52
N ILE A 1020 8.86 -0.89 -48.78
CA ILE A 1020 9.52 -0.33 -49.98
C ILE A 1020 8.78 0.92 -50.48
N VAL A 1021 7.46 0.99 -50.32
CA VAL A 1021 6.64 2.14 -50.73
C VAL A 1021 6.62 3.22 -49.65
N GLY A 1022 7.27 4.36 -49.92
CA GLY A 1022 7.16 5.55 -49.07
C GLY A 1022 8.46 6.35 -48.98
N GLU A 1023 8.46 7.37 -48.13
CA GLU A 1023 9.66 8.15 -47.84
C GLU A 1023 10.64 7.30 -47.01
N ASN A 1024 11.87 7.11 -47.52
CA ASN A 1024 12.88 6.15 -47.02
C ASN A 1024 12.60 4.65 -47.27
N GLY A 1025 11.54 4.30 -48.02
CA GLY A 1025 11.15 2.92 -48.29
C GLY A 1025 12.24 2.13 -49.03
N GLN A 1026 12.82 1.14 -48.34
CA GLN A 1026 13.86 0.22 -48.83
C GLN A 1026 13.81 -1.04 -47.94
N LEU A 1027 14.09 -2.21 -48.50
CA LEU A 1027 14.11 -3.47 -47.75
C LEU A 1027 15.50 -4.10 -47.81
N ILE A 1028 16.09 -4.36 -46.63
CA ILE A 1028 17.44 -4.90 -46.49
C ILE A 1028 17.34 -6.41 -46.28
N ASP A 1029 18.20 -7.17 -46.94
CA ASP A 1029 18.23 -8.62 -46.90
C ASP A 1029 19.62 -9.10 -46.47
N GLN A 1030 19.69 -9.77 -45.32
CA GLN A 1030 20.90 -10.39 -44.77
C GLN A 1030 20.71 -11.89 -44.55
N ARG A 1031 21.79 -12.67 -44.47
CA ARG A 1031 21.72 -14.06 -44.01
C ARG A 1031 21.45 -14.11 -42.51
N PHE A 1032 20.62 -15.06 -42.10
CA PHE A 1032 20.41 -15.36 -40.70
C PHE A 1032 21.67 -15.97 -40.09
N LEU A 1033 22.07 -15.46 -38.93
CA LEU A 1033 23.22 -15.95 -38.16
C LEU A 1033 22.70 -16.76 -36.95
N PRO A 1034 22.78 -18.11 -36.98
CA PRO A 1034 22.14 -18.95 -35.96
C PRO A 1034 22.66 -18.71 -34.54
N ARG A 1035 23.90 -18.21 -34.41
CA ARG A 1035 24.54 -17.90 -33.13
C ARG A 1035 24.04 -16.63 -32.46
N ILE A 1036 23.01 -15.96 -33.00
CA ILE A 1036 22.25 -14.93 -32.27
C ILE A 1036 21.73 -15.44 -30.92
N VAL A 1037 21.48 -16.75 -30.78
CA VAL A 1037 21.12 -17.40 -29.51
C VAL A 1037 22.24 -17.40 -28.46
N GLU A 1038 23.50 -17.22 -28.87
CA GLU A 1038 24.63 -16.97 -27.96
C GLU A 1038 24.65 -15.51 -27.50
N GLY A 1039 24.05 -14.61 -28.28
CA GLY A 1039 23.82 -13.20 -27.97
C GLY A 1039 24.37 -12.22 -29.01
N GLU A 1040 23.95 -10.97 -28.87
CA GLU A 1040 24.43 -9.81 -29.62
C GLU A 1040 25.40 -9.00 -28.75
N LEU A 1041 26.47 -8.47 -29.34
CA LEU A 1041 27.49 -7.65 -28.67
C LEU A 1041 27.33 -6.19 -29.12
N ARG A 1042 26.74 -5.35 -28.27
CA ARG A 1042 26.66 -3.90 -28.50
C ARG A 1042 27.91 -3.20 -28.01
N VAL A 1043 28.67 -2.58 -28.91
CA VAL A 1043 29.78 -1.69 -28.56
C VAL A 1043 29.26 -0.27 -28.44
N ASN A 1044 29.32 0.30 -27.23
CA ASN A 1044 29.00 1.71 -26.99
C ASN A 1044 30.19 2.60 -27.41
N MET A 1045 29.90 3.68 -28.14
CA MET A 1045 30.90 4.58 -28.72
C MET A 1045 30.64 6.02 -28.29
N ILE A 1046 31.71 6.73 -27.90
CA ILE A 1046 31.74 8.19 -27.84
C ILE A 1046 32.71 8.66 -28.93
N TYR A 1047 32.18 9.33 -29.95
CA TYR A 1047 32.93 9.69 -31.16
C TYR A 1047 33.62 8.48 -31.81
N ASP A 1048 34.95 8.41 -31.79
CA ASP A 1048 35.77 7.29 -32.30
C ASP A 1048 36.17 6.27 -31.20
N THR A 1049 35.82 6.54 -29.95
CA THR A 1049 36.35 5.84 -28.78
C THR A 1049 35.31 4.86 -28.21
N PRO A 1050 35.60 3.54 -28.16
CA PRO A 1050 34.72 2.57 -27.52
C PRO A 1050 34.77 2.72 -26.00
N THR A 1051 33.61 2.57 -25.33
CA THR A 1051 33.46 2.81 -23.89
C THR A 1051 33.02 1.60 -23.09
N GLU A 1052 32.20 0.72 -23.67
CA GLU A 1052 31.64 -0.48 -23.04
C GLU A 1052 31.25 -1.49 -24.13
N ILE A 1053 31.34 -2.79 -23.83
CA ILE A 1053 30.78 -3.87 -24.66
C ILE A 1053 29.64 -4.52 -23.85
N ILE A 1054 28.42 -4.50 -24.36
CA ILE A 1054 27.24 -5.09 -23.71
C ILE A 1054 26.85 -6.34 -24.49
N HIS A 1055 26.98 -7.51 -23.85
CA HIS A 1055 26.52 -8.79 -24.38
C HIS A 1055 25.05 -8.99 -24.00
N LYS A 1056 24.16 -8.90 -24.99
CA LYS A 1056 22.72 -9.12 -24.89
C LYS A 1056 22.38 -10.53 -25.34
N LYS A 1057 22.15 -11.44 -24.40
CA LYS A 1057 21.83 -12.84 -24.72
C LYS A 1057 20.31 -13.06 -24.66
N PRO A 1058 19.64 -13.47 -25.76
CA PRO A 1058 18.21 -13.80 -25.77
C PRO A 1058 17.80 -14.80 -24.68
N ALA A 1059 16.51 -14.79 -24.33
CA ALA A 1059 15.90 -15.85 -23.54
C ALA A 1059 16.06 -17.22 -24.22
N GLU A 1060 16.01 -18.32 -23.45
CA GLU A 1060 16.19 -19.67 -23.99
C GLU A 1060 15.15 -19.99 -25.08
N GLY A 1061 15.63 -20.39 -26.27
CA GLY A 1061 14.81 -20.62 -27.46
C GLY A 1061 14.39 -19.37 -28.24
N GLY A 1062 14.71 -18.16 -27.75
CA GLY A 1062 14.44 -16.89 -28.42
C GLY A 1062 15.58 -16.42 -29.33
N ILE A 1063 15.25 -15.51 -30.26
CA ILE A 1063 16.22 -14.80 -31.12
C ILE A 1063 16.29 -13.29 -30.84
N SER A 1064 15.32 -12.74 -30.11
CA SER A 1064 15.26 -11.31 -29.81
C SER A 1064 16.11 -10.99 -28.59
N ALA A 1065 17.02 -10.02 -28.75
CA ALA A 1065 18.00 -9.61 -27.74
C ALA A 1065 17.54 -8.39 -26.93
N THR A 1066 16.22 -8.15 -26.82
CA THR A 1066 15.65 -7.03 -26.05
C THR A 1066 15.33 -7.46 -24.62
N LEU A 1067 15.38 -6.51 -23.67
CA LEU A 1067 14.94 -6.77 -22.28
C LEU A 1067 13.46 -7.15 -22.20
N ALA A 1068 12.62 -6.59 -23.09
CA ALA A 1068 11.19 -6.92 -23.18
C ALA A 1068 10.94 -8.38 -23.60
N SER A 1069 11.82 -8.95 -24.44
CA SER A 1069 11.80 -10.37 -24.82
C SER A 1069 12.56 -11.29 -23.85
N GLY A 1070 12.90 -10.81 -22.65
CA GLY A 1070 13.56 -11.61 -21.61
C GLY A 1070 15.07 -11.84 -21.81
N ALA A 1071 15.74 -11.04 -22.64
CA ALA A 1071 17.18 -11.15 -22.82
C ALA A 1071 17.96 -10.71 -21.56
N THR A 1072 19.10 -11.34 -21.31
CA THR A 1072 20.02 -11.05 -20.20
C THR A 1072 21.22 -10.24 -20.70
N TYR A 1073 21.59 -9.17 -20.00
CA TYR A 1073 22.65 -8.24 -20.44
C TYR A 1073 23.87 -8.32 -19.50
N VAL A 1074 25.07 -8.40 -20.07
CA VAL A 1074 26.35 -8.41 -19.32
C VAL A 1074 27.30 -7.37 -19.92
N SER A 1075 27.81 -6.45 -19.10
CA SER A 1075 28.80 -5.44 -19.52
C SER A 1075 30.25 -5.89 -19.33
N TYR A 1076 31.09 -5.59 -20.33
CA TYR A 1076 32.52 -5.84 -20.37
C TYR A 1076 33.28 -4.55 -20.75
N ALA A 1077 34.57 -4.52 -20.41
CA ALA A 1077 35.45 -3.42 -20.81
C ALA A 1077 35.84 -3.52 -22.31
N PRO A 1078 36.09 -2.38 -23.01
CA PRO A 1078 36.52 -2.38 -24.42
C PRO A 1078 37.87 -3.06 -24.72
N ASP A 1079 38.62 -3.41 -23.69
CA ASP A 1079 39.91 -4.10 -23.72
C ASP A 1079 39.86 -5.49 -23.06
N ASP A 1080 38.66 -6.03 -22.82
CA ASP A 1080 38.49 -7.39 -22.33
C ASP A 1080 39.10 -8.40 -23.33
N PRO A 1081 40.02 -9.30 -22.89
CA PRO A 1081 40.69 -10.26 -23.77
C PRO A 1081 39.75 -11.16 -24.59
N GLN A 1082 38.52 -11.41 -24.12
CA GLN A 1082 37.54 -12.21 -24.85
C GLN A 1082 37.14 -11.56 -26.19
N PHE A 1083 37.17 -10.23 -26.27
CA PHE A 1083 36.72 -9.46 -27.43
C PHE A 1083 37.86 -8.75 -28.18
N GLU A 1084 39.14 -8.99 -27.82
CA GLU A 1084 40.30 -8.39 -28.49
C GLU A 1084 40.26 -8.56 -30.02
N PRO A 1085 39.97 -9.76 -30.60
CA PRO A 1085 39.95 -9.92 -32.05
C PRO A 1085 38.88 -9.07 -32.74
N MET A 1086 37.66 -9.06 -32.19
CA MET A 1086 36.53 -8.24 -32.67
C MET A 1086 36.90 -6.75 -32.63
N MET A 1087 37.36 -6.27 -31.45
CA MET A 1087 37.67 -4.87 -31.25
C MET A 1087 38.85 -4.40 -32.09
N LYS A 1088 39.83 -5.26 -32.35
CA LYS A 1088 40.96 -4.98 -33.25
C LYS A 1088 40.51 -4.83 -34.70
N SER A 1089 39.62 -5.72 -35.17
CA SER A 1089 39.06 -5.65 -36.53
C SER A 1089 38.20 -4.40 -36.70
N PHE A 1090 37.28 -4.15 -35.76
CA PHE A 1090 36.40 -3.00 -35.80
C PHE A 1090 37.14 -1.65 -35.75
N LYS A 1091 38.20 -1.54 -34.93
CA LYS A 1091 39.07 -0.34 -34.89
C LYS A 1091 39.81 -0.09 -36.21
N ALA A 1092 40.09 -1.13 -37.00
CA ALA A 1092 40.69 -0.98 -38.32
C ALA A 1092 39.67 -0.53 -39.38
N ASP A 1093 38.42 -1.00 -39.29
CA ASP A 1093 37.33 -0.59 -40.19
C ASP A 1093 36.81 0.82 -39.89
N LEU A 1094 36.85 1.25 -38.62
CA LEU A 1094 36.22 2.48 -38.11
C LEU A 1094 36.47 3.75 -38.95
N PRO A 1095 37.70 4.05 -39.43
CA PRO A 1095 37.94 5.22 -40.30
C PRO A 1095 37.27 5.14 -41.67
N THR A 1096 36.87 3.95 -42.11
CA THR A 1096 36.29 3.67 -43.43
C THR A 1096 34.76 3.69 -43.42
N ILE A 1097 34.12 3.55 -42.25
CA ILE A 1097 32.64 3.50 -42.12
C ILE A 1097 31.98 4.75 -42.72
N MET A 1098 32.43 5.95 -42.33
CA MET A 1098 31.87 7.22 -42.83
C MET A 1098 32.09 7.41 -44.35
N PRO A 1099 33.28 7.17 -44.92
CA PRO A 1099 33.47 7.07 -46.37
C PRO A 1099 32.53 6.07 -47.07
N SER A 1100 32.39 4.84 -46.54
CA SER A 1100 31.55 3.80 -47.16
C SER A 1100 30.08 4.21 -47.29
N ILE A 1101 29.51 4.90 -46.29
CA ILE A 1101 28.13 5.42 -46.35
C ILE A 1101 28.01 6.75 -47.12
N GLY A 1102 29.06 7.19 -47.83
CA GLY A 1102 29.05 8.43 -48.60
C GLY A 1102 28.99 9.68 -47.73
N MET A 1103 29.72 9.67 -46.61
CA MET A 1103 29.86 10.77 -45.63
C MET A 1103 31.34 11.07 -45.35
N GLU A 1104 32.20 10.92 -46.35
CA GLU A 1104 33.63 11.26 -46.25
C GLU A 1104 33.85 12.68 -45.72
N GLY A 1105 34.79 12.85 -44.79
CA GLY A 1105 35.07 14.13 -44.11
C GLY A 1105 34.03 14.56 -43.06
N THR A 1106 32.92 13.85 -42.90
CA THR A 1106 31.97 14.11 -41.79
C THR A 1106 32.45 13.39 -40.53
N PRO A 1107 32.46 14.05 -39.34
CA PRO A 1107 32.76 13.39 -38.08
C PRO A 1107 31.79 12.24 -37.78
N LEU A 1108 32.29 11.22 -37.05
CA LEU A 1108 31.43 10.21 -36.42
C LEU A 1108 30.44 10.89 -35.44
N PRO A 1109 29.26 10.31 -35.21
CA PRO A 1109 28.31 10.82 -34.20
C PRO A 1109 28.94 10.90 -32.80
N LEU A 1110 28.52 11.86 -31.98
CA LEU A 1110 29.07 12.05 -30.64
C LEU A 1110 28.77 10.87 -29.69
N ILE A 1111 27.56 10.29 -29.78
CA ILE A 1111 27.16 9.09 -29.03
C ILE A 1111 26.45 8.15 -30.01
N TRP A 1112 26.94 6.91 -30.13
CA TRP A 1112 26.35 5.88 -30.99
C TRP A 1112 26.72 4.48 -30.51
N THR A 1113 26.10 3.45 -31.10
CA THR A 1113 26.43 2.05 -30.86
C THR A 1113 26.59 1.27 -32.17
N SER A 1114 27.41 0.23 -32.11
CA SER A 1114 27.53 -0.79 -33.16
C SER A 1114 27.17 -2.14 -32.57
N ASP A 1115 26.18 -2.80 -33.14
CA ASP A 1115 25.61 -4.02 -32.57
C ASP A 1115 26.02 -5.22 -33.43
N PHE A 1116 26.82 -6.12 -32.87
CA PHE A 1116 27.44 -7.24 -33.56
C PHE A 1116 26.74 -8.56 -33.26
N ILE A 1117 26.53 -9.37 -34.27
CA ILE A 1117 26.01 -10.74 -34.15
C ILE A 1117 27.15 -11.71 -34.46
N LEU A 1118 27.28 -12.77 -33.65
CA LEU A 1118 28.28 -13.81 -33.88
C LEU A 1118 27.96 -14.59 -35.16
N GLY A 1119 28.94 -14.70 -36.04
CA GLY A 1119 28.87 -15.51 -37.25
C GLY A 1119 29.43 -16.92 -37.08
N GLU A 1120 29.42 -17.68 -38.18
CA GLU A 1120 30.11 -18.96 -38.27
C GLU A 1120 31.60 -18.79 -37.90
N LYS A 1121 32.18 -19.81 -37.25
CA LYS A 1121 33.62 -19.79 -36.96
C LYS A 1121 34.43 -19.85 -38.26
N ASP A 1122 35.55 -19.14 -38.30
CA ASP A 1122 36.44 -19.17 -39.46
C ASP A 1122 37.14 -20.53 -39.61
N ALA A 1123 37.96 -20.67 -40.67
CA ALA A 1123 38.67 -21.91 -40.96
C ALA A 1123 39.67 -22.35 -39.87
N ASP A 1124 40.10 -21.42 -39.00
CA ASP A 1124 41.00 -21.67 -37.88
C ASP A 1124 40.23 -21.84 -36.54
N GLY A 1125 38.90 -21.70 -36.55
CA GLY A 1125 38.01 -21.86 -35.40
C GLY A 1125 37.75 -20.58 -34.60
N ASN A 1126 38.22 -19.42 -35.06
CA ASN A 1126 37.98 -18.14 -34.41
C ASN A 1126 36.54 -17.67 -34.63
N ASP A 1127 36.02 -16.86 -33.72
CA ASP A 1127 34.71 -16.24 -33.88
C ASP A 1127 34.74 -15.11 -34.91
N THR A 1128 33.71 -15.04 -35.77
CA THR A 1128 33.47 -13.93 -36.69
C THR A 1128 32.32 -13.06 -36.15
N TYR A 1129 32.32 -11.78 -36.51
CA TYR A 1129 31.42 -10.78 -35.94
C TYR A 1129 30.91 -9.84 -37.04
N PHE A 1130 29.60 -9.73 -37.18
CA PHE A 1130 28.96 -8.95 -38.23
C PHE A 1130 28.03 -7.89 -37.64
N VAL A 1131 28.10 -6.66 -38.12
CA VAL A 1131 27.19 -5.59 -37.65
C VAL A 1131 25.77 -5.88 -38.12
N GLY A 1132 24.84 -5.98 -37.16
CA GLY A 1132 23.41 -6.14 -37.36
C GLY A 1132 22.66 -4.81 -37.47
N GLU A 1133 23.16 -3.75 -36.81
CA GLU A 1133 22.70 -2.35 -36.91
C GLU A 1133 23.73 -1.35 -36.33
N PHE A 1134 23.60 -0.08 -36.71
CA PHE A 1134 24.21 1.06 -36.01
C PHE A 1134 23.10 1.92 -35.41
N ASN A 1135 23.24 2.32 -34.14
CA ASN A 1135 22.34 3.26 -33.49
C ASN A 1135 23.05 4.59 -33.29
N CYS A 1136 22.61 5.65 -33.96
CA CYS A 1136 23.22 6.98 -33.84
C CYS A 1136 22.20 8.14 -33.71
N SER A 1137 20.90 7.84 -33.72
CA SER A 1137 19.85 8.82 -33.44
C SER A 1137 19.49 8.79 -31.96
N CYS A 1138 19.66 9.92 -31.27
CA CYS A 1138 19.24 10.13 -29.88
C CYS A 1138 19.65 9.00 -28.88
N VAL A 1139 20.83 8.41 -29.06
CA VAL A 1139 21.38 7.43 -28.11
C VAL A 1139 21.60 8.10 -26.74
N GLY A 1140 21.37 7.35 -25.66
CA GLY A 1140 21.54 7.81 -24.29
C GLY A 1140 22.63 7.06 -23.55
N ILE A 1141 23.29 7.76 -22.63
CA ILE A 1141 24.20 7.21 -21.62
C ILE A 1141 23.59 7.35 -20.22
N THR A 1142 22.26 7.27 -20.11
CA THR A 1142 21.51 7.49 -18.87
C THR A 1142 21.87 6.50 -17.76
N GLN A 1143 22.31 5.28 -18.12
CA GLN A 1143 22.84 4.27 -17.22
C GLN A 1143 24.38 4.38 -17.02
N GLN A 1144 25.05 5.22 -17.81
CA GLN A 1144 26.49 5.41 -17.85
C GLN A 1144 26.88 6.89 -17.62
N LEU A 1145 26.22 7.61 -16.70
CA LEU A 1145 26.52 9.03 -16.45
C LEU A 1145 27.98 9.31 -16.07
N HIS A 1146 28.73 8.32 -15.59
CA HIS A 1146 30.18 8.38 -15.39
C HIS A 1146 30.98 8.71 -16.68
N LEU A 1147 30.36 8.61 -17.86
CA LEU A 1147 30.95 8.93 -19.16
C LEU A 1147 30.67 10.37 -19.64
N THR A 1148 29.86 11.17 -18.94
CA THR A 1148 29.49 12.54 -19.37
C THR A 1148 30.70 13.44 -19.56
N GLY A 1149 31.74 13.27 -18.73
CA GLY A 1149 33.03 13.94 -18.90
C GLY A 1149 33.69 13.64 -20.26
N LYS A 1150 33.65 12.39 -20.72
CA LYS A 1150 34.16 11.98 -22.05
C LYS A 1150 33.29 12.52 -23.18
N VAL A 1151 31.97 12.56 -23.00
CA VAL A 1151 31.04 13.20 -23.97
C VAL A 1151 31.36 14.68 -24.10
N ALA A 1152 31.59 15.38 -23.00
CA ALA A 1152 31.99 16.79 -23.00
C ALA A 1152 33.36 17.01 -23.66
N ASP A 1153 34.36 16.16 -23.38
CA ASP A 1153 35.68 16.24 -24.04
C ASP A 1153 35.58 16.04 -25.57
N ALA A 1154 34.81 15.03 -26.02
CA ALA A 1154 34.58 14.79 -27.44
C ALA A 1154 33.80 15.94 -28.10
N ALA A 1155 32.76 16.48 -27.45
CA ALA A 1155 32.00 17.61 -27.95
C ALA A 1155 32.87 18.88 -28.08
N ILE A 1156 33.73 19.16 -27.09
CA ILE A 1156 34.69 20.27 -27.14
C ILE A 1156 35.70 20.08 -28.28
N SER A 1157 36.21 18.86 -28.48
CA SER A 1157 37.10 18.52 -29.60
C SER A 1157 36.44 18.81 -30.96
N ILE A 1158 35.22 18.32 -31.17
CA ILE A 1158 34.44 18.55 -32.40
C ILE A 1158 34.13 20.06 -32.59
N SER A 1159 33.87 20.81 -31.50
CA SER A 1159 33.64 22.27 -31.54
C SER A 1159 34.91 23.13 -31.68
N THR A 1160 36.11 22.54 -31.67
CA THR A 1160 37.39 23.27 -31.79
C THR A 1160 38.26 22.83 -32.96
N ALA A 1161 37.91 21.72 -33.63
CA ALA A 1161 38.41 21.31 -34.95
C ALA A 1161 37.71 22.07 -36.08
#